data_AF-A0A817JUG0-F1
#
_entry.id   AF-A0A817JUG0-F1
#
_cell.length_a   1.000
_cell.length_b   1.000
_cell.length_c   1.000
_cell.angle_alpha   90.00
_cell.angle_beta   90.00
_cell.angle_gamma   90.00
#
_symmetry.space_group_name_H-M   'P 1'
#
loop_
_entity.id
_entity.type
_entity.pdbx_description
1 polymer ?
#
loop_
_entity_poly.entity_id
_entity_poly.type
_entity_poly.pdbx_seq_one_letter_code
_entity_poly.pdbx_strand_id
1 'polypeptide(L)'
;MDIGLYTLHPPKEIFEKFEAAKNTNLIYNSALNKIRESITAKFRQELELAKKTMPRNPSNIHIRKFESAVKHLPETLKNALEIELEYCKKDIMSMDQVTNSTFTDVISDGDPKSIKVLLEQYKTSPGMQSFIKKGREIVLNQMQDVVNKINHYFEQTDVKEALSVVKILYEYKIELETIVTDVREPYLKARSNIKKKFQLAYICFMNHFLQNNTSEMTNEIIRNVEKSFLCLFEFINFAHDLKGQPILTHMFPEDFNEKIIILSRKTADYFMQIQKNYESALEIIDIASLKDILDMMNKWDSLPMTMKNIIQIYHIEDISVNSMTMAISKLTVYSHMLESVSKKIEELKNQLIHQKLINPETIQFNQHRDKFYRNLNEKIRILNNVQLLSKHDLNININLGKSECLKSLVTQITDISIATEVFLKKFSEDSRLIGEDYDNFNSYYNNLLSCQRELTEIDCEINKHVEKIEKIIFDKIHIWAGVVDQDSSVQHVSTCLINMKRVSNNISSLKVRIHQIIDEALINYKNKTKDSTNFSKLSAIVNQDASGIGQSFIAEHKAFQGYSLSLFNEKTQRHDIDYILKNITGDFINKDLLRKRHKEFQDIYGDLIRKYLKDNVERENLIVETKLVAGDIKQTPEKIAWDASVRDKVPRLLAHVFALWTLQNASNYFEVATEENQSSYLLRPHAAQVVSIFRMLGIGDKKEELTNNLVQIGTGEGKSVTLGATATILALLGFDVRCACYSEYLSQRDYKGFLPVFESLGVVQYIRYGTFNKLCENMINRNGNIRQMVEEFILNGSSSAAQSSQRIERAKILLIDEVDIFFSRDFYGNVYTPSASLRDPTITSLISYIWTQRKSNLNLNQIKATAQYQACCNRFPTWEPLILEAVKDIIYDVQSFESHDYFVNQDKIGYVEQDNIAYNVVYGYKTLFAYYCEHENGKITSQILDERISIKIRCGNFSYAEIPLQFKYIMGVTGTLETLSDPEKEVIKTVYKIGKNTYTPSVFGKNNLKFREKDDISIENIDNYFNTIIREIDDRLVGGKSSEKRAVLVIFESISKLKEFYESKALEAIKPSVAYLIEEASSEEKEVTIKRATTSGQITLLTRPFGRRTDFVCYDPSVVNNDGTHIIQTFLSEESSEEKQIKGRTARQGNYGSYSI
;
A
#
# COMPACT_ATOMS: atom_id res chain seq x y z
N MET A 1 96.44 -69.29 -7.22
CA MET A 1 96.26 -70.28 -6.14
C MET A 1 95.33 -69.70 -5.10
N ASP A 2 94.33 -70.47 -4.67
CA ASP A 2 93.48 -70.15 -3.53
C ASP A 2 94.30 -70.31 -2.25
N ILE A 3 94.33 -69.29 -1.39
CA ILE A 3 95.07 -69.37 -0.13
C ILE A 3 94.52 -70.45 0.79
N GLY A 4 93.25 -70.85 0.63
CA GLY A 4 92.63 -71.94 1.37
C GLY A 4 93.30 -73.30 1.18
N LEU A 5 94.08 -73.48 0.10
CA LEU A 5 94.82 -74.72 -0.17
C LEU A 5 96.20 -74.77 0.51
N TYR A 6 96.65 -73.69 1.16
CA TYR A 6 97.99 -73.62 1.76
C TYR A 6 98.15 -74.51 3.00
N THR A 7 97.04 -74.96 3.59
CA THR A 7 97.03 -75.98 4.65
C THR A 7 97.46 -77.37 4.13
N LEU A 8 97.17 -77.68 2.85
CA LEU A 8 97.52 -78.95 2.21
C LEU A 8 98.92 -78.93 1.60
N HIS A 9 99.36 -77.77 1.11
CA HIS A 9 100.68 -77.58 0.49
C HIS A 9 101.37 -76.34 1.08
N PRO A 10 102.05 -76.46 2.24
CA PRO A 10 102.60 -75.33 2.96
C PRO A 10 103.69 -74.60 2.15
N PRO A 11 103.50 -73.30 1.82
CA PRO A 11 104.51 -72.56 1.08
C PRO A 11 105.86 -72.48 1.81
N LYS A 12 105.86 -72.56 3.15
CA LYS A 12 107.07 -72.52 3.99
C LYS A 12 108.15 -73.50 3.53
N GLU A 13 107.79 -74.71 3.10
CA GLU A 13 108.74 -75.72 2.61
C GLU A 13 109.46 -75.29 1.32
N ILE A 14 108.78 -74.54 0.44
CA ILE A 14 109.37 -73.99 -0.78
C ILE A 14 110.37 -72.88 -0.42
N PHE A 15 110.03 -72.02 0.54
CA PHE A 15 110.94 -70.97 1.02
C PHE A 15 112.20 -71.56 1.68
N GLU A 16 112.07 -72.61 2.49
CA GLU A 16 113.21 -73.31 3.11
C GLU A 16 114.14 -73.94 2.07
N LYS A 17 113.58 -74.60 1.04
CA LYS A 17 114.35 -75.16 -0.08
C LYS A 17 115.10 -74.09 -0.88
N PHE A 18 114.49 -72.92 -1.10
CA PHE A 18 115.14 -71.82 -1.81
C PHE A 18 116.17 -71.07 -0.94
N GLU A 19 115.95 -70.95 0.38
CA GLU A 19 116.94 -70.38 1.32
C GLU A 19 118.24 -71.21 1.32
N ALA A 20 118.14 -72.55 1.28
CA ALA A 20 119.31 -73.43 1.17
C ALA A 20 120.09 -73.24 -0.15
N ALA A 21 119.43 -72.82 -1.23
CA ALA A 21 120.03 -72.58 -2.55
C ALA A 21 120.43 -71.11 -2.80
N LYS A 22 120.26 -70.23 -1.81
CA LYS A 22 120.39 -68.77 -1.97
C LYS A 22 121.81 -68.29 -2.26
N ASN A 23 122.81 -69.01 -1.75
CA ASN A 23 124.23 -68.65 -1.89
C ASN A 23 124.88 -69.22 -3.17
N THR A 24 124.17 -70.05 -3.95
CA THR A 24 124.71 -70.69 -5.16
C THR A 24 124.29 -70.00 -6.46
N ASN A 25 123.16 -69.27 -6.52
CA ASN A 25 122.78 -68.50 -7.72
C ASN A 25 121.82 -67.33 -7.43
N LEU A 26 122.18 -66.12 -7.91
CA LEU A 26 121.41 -64.88 -7.75
C LEU A 26 119.99 -64.92 -8.34
N ILE A 27 119.72 -65.79 -9.33
CA ILE A 27 118.38 -65.96 -9.93
C ILE A 27 117.36 -66.46 -8.89
N TYR A 28 117.78 -67.30 -7.93
CA TYR A 28 116.90 -67.80 -6.88
C TYR A 28 116.39 -66.70 -5.94
N ASN A 29 117.21 -65.68 -5.65
CA ASN A 29 116.76 -64.51 -4.87
C ASN A 29 115.67 -63.71 -5.59
N SER A 30 115.80 -63.53 -6.91
CA SER A 30 114.77 -62.84 -7.72
C SER A 30 113.46 -63.63 -7.74
N ALA A 31 113.53 -64.95 -7.89
CA ALA A 31 112.36 -65.82 -7.87
C ALA A 31 111.67 -65.83 -6.49
N LEU A 32 112.45 -65.91 -5.39
CA LEU A 32 111.93 -65.87 -4.02
C LEU A 32 111.14 -64.58 -3.73
N ASN A 33 111.65 -63.43 -4.21
CA ASN A 33 110.96 -62.14 -4.06
C ASN A 33 109.65 -62.10 -4.85
N LYS A 34 109.61 -62.60 -6.10
CA LYS A 34 108.36 -62.69 -6.88
C LYS A 34 107.33 -63.60 -6.23
N ILE A 35 107.75 -64.73 -5.65
CA ILE A 35 106.86 -65.64 -4.92
C ILE A 35 106.29 -64.95 -3.68
N ARG A 36 107.13 -64.22 -2.92
CA ARG A 36 106.70 -63.41 -1.77
C ARG A 36 105.64 -62.38 -2.17
N GLU A 37 105.87 -61.62 -3.23
CA GLU A 37 104.91 -60.61 -3.74
C GLU A 37 103.57 -61.24 -4.15
N SER A 38 103.61 -62.36 -4.88
CA SER A 38 102.39 -63.04 -5.36
C SER A 38 101.54 -63.60 -4.21
N ILE A 39 102.18 -64.18 -3.20
CA ILE A 39 101.50 -64.69 -2.01
C ILE A 39 100.88 -63.53 -1.22
N THR A 40 101.65 -62.47 -0.93
CA THR A 40 101.16 -61.29 -0.19
C THR A 40 99.95 -60.65 -0.89
N ALA A 41 99.98 -60.52 -2.22
CA ALA A 41 98.86 -59.95 -2.98
C ALA A 41 97.57 -60.76 -2.81
N LYS A 42 97.66 -62.09 -2.72
CA LYS A 42 96.48 -62.97 -2.55
C LYS A 42 95.87 -62.88 -1.15
N PHE A 43 96.70 -62.79 -0.12
CA PHE A 43 96.23 -62.54 1.24
C PHE A 43 95.55 -61.17 1.37
N ARG A 44 96.15 -60.11 0.79
CA ARG A 44 95.52 -58.78 0.74
C ARG A 44 94.19 -58.78 -0.02
N GLN A 45 94.07 -59.56 -1.09
CA GLN A 45 92.81 -59.71 -1.83
C GLN A 45 91.70 -60.31 -0.94
N GLU A 46 92.02 -61.26 -0.06
CA GLU A 46 91.06 -61.82 0.91
C GLU A 46 90.71 -60.84 2.03
N LEU A 47 91.64 -59.98 2.47
CA LEU A 47 91.31 -58.87 3.40
C LEU A 47 90.36 -57.85 2.75
N GLU A 48 90.57 -57.51 1.49
CA GLU A 48 89.67 -56.61 0.74
C GLU A 48 88.27 -57.21 0.56
N LEU A 49 88.18 -58.52 0.29
CA LEU A 49 86.90 -59.23 0.23
C LEU A 49 86.23 -59.30 1.61
N ALA A 50 87.01 -59.50 2.68
CA ALA A 50 86.52 -59.47 4.05
C ALA A 50 85.89 -58.11 4.40
N LYS A 51 86.51 -56.99 4.01
CA LYS A 51 85.97 -55.62 4.26
C LYS A 51 84.64 -55.35 3.53
N LYS A 52 84.43 -56.00 2.37
CA LYS A 52 83.23 -55.81 1.53
C LYS A 52 82.07 -56.75 1.85
N THR A 53 82.29 -57.77 2.70
CA THR A 53 81.27 -58.78 3.03
C THR A 53 80.30 -58.25 4.09
N MET A 54 79.00 -58.30 3.81
CA MET A 54 77.92 -57.92 4.73
C MET A 54 77.21 -59.17 5.31
N PRO A 55 76.78 -59.17 6.58
CA PRO A 55 77.02 -58.14 7.60
C PRO A 55 78.51 -58.09 7.98
N ARG A 56 78.98 -56.89 8.35
CA ARG A 56 80.39 -56.63 8.70
C ARG A 56 80.74 -57.35 9.98
N ASN A 57 81.37 -58.51 9.84
CA ASN A 57 81.76 -59.37 10.96
C ASN A 57 83.29 -59.62 10.92
N PRO A 58 84.05 -59.30 11.99
CA PRO A 58 85.49 -59.54 12.04
C PRO A 58 85.87 -61.03 12.07
N SER A 59 84.89 -61.93 12.07
CA SER A 59 85.05 -63.38 11.92
C SER A 59 84.33 -63.92 10.68
N ASN A 60 84.20 -63.12 9.62
CA ASN A 60 83.61 -63.58 8.35
C ASN A 60 84.45 -64.67 7.67
N ILE A 61 83.88 -65.28 6.62
CA ILE A 61 84.49 -66.44 5.96
C ILE A 61 85.87 -66.14 5.36
N HIS A 62 86.10 -64.91 4.88
CA HIS A 62 87.37 -64.48 4.30
C HIS A 62 88.45 -64.28 5.36
N ILE A 63 88.11 -63.71 6.53
CA ILE A 63 89.01 -63.63 7.69
C ILE A 63 89.42 -65.02 8.15
N ARG A 64 88.48 -65.96 8.31
CA ARG A 64 88.81 -67.33 8.75
C ARG A 64 89.71 -68.05 7.76
N LYS A 65 89.47 -67.87 6.45
CA LYS A 65 90.35 -68.39 5.39
C LYS A 65 91.75 -67.82 5.50
N PHE A 66 91.87 -66.50 5.72
CA PHE A 66 93.15 -65.83 5.93
C PHE A 66 93.89 -66.38 7.17
N GLU A 67 93.22 -66.44 8.33
CA GLU A 67 93.79 -66.94 9.60
C GLU A 67 94.27 -68.38 9.50
N SER A 68 93.55 -69.21 8.75
CA SER A 68 93.95 -70.60 8.51
C SER A 68 95.19 -70.67 7.63
N ALA A 69 95.24 -69.87 6.56
CA ALA A 69 96.30 -69.96 5.55
C ALA A 69 97.62 -69.32 6.01
N VAL A 70 97.57 -68.23 6.80
CA VAL A 70 98.76 -67.45 7.18
C VAL A 70 99.74 -68.25 8.05
N LYS A 71 99.23 -69.23 8.81
CA LYS A 71 100.02 -70.13 9.68
C LYS A 71 101.02 -70.99 8.92
N HIS A 72 100.83 -71.18 7.62
CA HIS A 72 101.67 -72.02 6.76
C HIS A 72 102.73 -71.22 5.98
N LEU A 73 102.90 -69.93 6.29
CA LEU A 73 103.90 -69.05 5.68
C LEU A 73 105.20 -68.98 6.51
N PRO A 74 106.33 -68.54 5.91
CA PRO A 74 107.55 -68.21 6.64
C PRO A 74 107.32 -67.10 7.68
N GLU A 75 108.00 -67.17 8.82
CA GLU A 75 107.79 -66.29 9.99
C GLU A 75 107.80 -64.79 9.64
N THR A 76 108.70 -64.37 8.74
CA THR A 76 108.82 -62.96 8.31
C THR A 76 107.63 -62.46 7.51
N LEU A 77 107.03 -63.32 6.66
CA LEU A 77 105.82 -63.02 5.86
C LEU A 77 104.56 -63.11 6.72
N LYS A 78 104.50 -64.14 7.57
CA LYS A 78 103.40 -64.39 8.50
C LYS A 78 103.18 -63.19 9.43
N ASN A 79 104.23 -62.71 10.10
CA ASN A 79 104.11 -61.60 11.03
C ASN A 79 103.60 -60.31 10.35
N ALA A 80 104.08 -60.02 9.13
CA ALA A 80 103.63 -58.84 8.38
C ALA A 80 102.14 -58.92 8.00
N LEU A 81 101.69 -60.08 7.55
CA LEU A 81 100.29 -60.31 7.15
C LEU A 81 99.33 -60.42 8.35
N GLU A 82 99.78 -60.95 9.48
CA GLU A 82 99.00 -60.99 10.73
C GLU A 82 98.75 -59.57 11.28
N ILE A 83 99.72 -58.66 11.15
CA ILE A 83 99.52 -57.23 11.47
C ILE A 83 98.45 -56.62 10.57
N GLU A 84 98.51 -56.85 9.25
CA GLU A 84 97.50 -56.36 8.29
C GLU A 84 96.10 -56.94 8.57
N LEU A 85 96.01 -58.20 9.01
CA LEU A 85 94.77 -58.84 9.43
C LEU A 85 94.15 -58.15 10.65
N GLU A 86 94.95 -57.85 11.68
CA GLU A 86 94.46 -57.16 12.88
C GLU A 86 93.99 -55.74 12.56
N TYR A 87 94.67 -55.02 11.67
CA TYR A 87 94.17 -53.75 11.13
C TYR A 87 92.86 -53.94 10.36
N CYS A 88 92.74 -54.97 9.53
CA CYS A 88 91.51 -55.26 8.78
C CYS A 88 90.33 -55.61 9.71
N LYS A 89 90.54 -56.39 10.77
CA LYS A 89 89.51 -56.68 11.77
C LYS A 89 89.06 -55.41 12.50
N LYS A 90 89.99 -54.54 12.88
CA LYS A 90 89.67 -53.22 13.47
C LYS A 90 88.89 -52.33 12.50
N ASP A 91 89.25 -52.30 11.22
CA ASP A 91 88.52 -51.58 10.18
C ASP A 91 87.09 -52.13 10.02
N ILE A 92 86.91 -53.46 9.98
CA ILE A 92 85.59 -54.09 9.88
C ILE A 92 84.72 -53.75 11.10
N MET A 93 85.30 -53.75 12.30
CA MET A 93 84.60 -53.37 13.53
C MET A 93 84.20 -51.90 13.57
N SER A 94 85.09 -50.97 13.16
CA SER A 94 84.74 -49.55 13.10
C SER A 94 83.66 -49.28 12.05
N MET A 95 83.74 -49.96 10.90
CA MET A 95 82.75 -49.88 9.84
C MET A 95 81.38 -50.48 10.22
N ASP A 96 81.34 -51.52 11.06
CA ASP A 96 80.09 -52.07 11.61
C ASP A 96 79.45 -51.11 12.63
N GLN A 97 80.27 -50.48 13.48
CA GLN A 97 79.81 -49.43 14.41
C GLN A 97 79.19 -48.23 13.67
N VAL A 98 79.80 -47.77 12.58
CA VAL A 98 79.24 -46.68 11.75
C VAL A 98 77.92 -47.09 11.08
N THR A 99 77.78 -48.36 10.69
CA THR A 99 76.52 -48.85 10.07
C THR A 99 75.39 -48.91 11.10
N ASN A 100 75.69 -49.36 12.32
CA ASN A 100 74.74 -49.35 13.45
C ASN A 100 74.41 -47.92 13.92
N SER A 101 75.39 -46.99 13.95
CA SER A 101 75.12 -45.60 14.31
C SER A 101 74.23 -44.96 13.26
N THR A 102 74.55 -45.10 11.96
CA THR A 102 73.73 -44.54 10.87
C THR A 102 72.30 -45.08 10.89
N PHE A 103 72.11 -46.39 11.14
CA PHE A 103 70.78 -46.98 11.29
C PHE A 103 70.04 -46.40 12.50
N THR A 104 70.73 -46.22 13.63
CA THR A 104 70.12 -45.68 14.84
C THR A 104 69.80 -44.19 14.70
N ASP A 105 70.68 -43.41 14.08
CA ASP A 105 70.53 -41.97 13.88
C ASP A 105 69.36 -41.66 12.95
N VAL A 106 69.28 -42.33 11.79
CA VAL A 106 68.19 -42.11 10.80
C VAL A 106 66.84 -42.62 11.32
N ILE A 107 66.82 -43.74 12.04
CA ILE A 107 65.57 -44.26 12.62
C ILE A 107 65.13 -43.38 13.81
N SER A 108 66.05 -42.80 14.59
CA SER A 108 65.73 -41.94 15.74
C SER A 108 65.29 -40.54 15.34
N ASP A 109 65.75 -40.03 14.19
CA ASP A 109 65.32 -38.74 13.63
C ASP A 109 63.81 -38.73 13.30
N GLY A 110 63.23 -39.90 13.01
CA GLY A 110 61.79 -40.07 12.86
C GLY A 110 61.22 -39.49 11.55
N ASP A 111 62.06 -39.03 10.61
CA ASP A 111 61.60 -38.56 9.29
C ASP A 111 61.19 -39.75 8.40
N PRO A 112 59.90 -39.85 7.98
CA PRO A 112 59.42 -40.96 7.17
C PRO A 112 60.17 -41.13 5.84
N LYS A 113 60.66 -40.04 5.24
CA LYS A 113 61.38 -40.10 3.95
C LYS A 113 62.78 -40.67 4.13
N SER A 114 63.52 -40.20 5.14
CA SER A 114 64.85 -40.71 5.46
C SER A 114 64.81 -42.19 5.88
N ILE A 115 63.79 -42.59 6.64
CA ILE A 115 63.55 -43.99 7.01
C ILE A 115 63.25 -44.85 5.78
N LYS A 116 62.42 -44.37 4.85
CA LYS A 116 62.08 -45.07 3.60
C LYS A 116 63.34 -45.38 2.79
N VAL A 117 64.17 -44.36 2.51
CA VAL A 117 65.39 -44.49 1.72
C VAL A 117 66.33 -45.54 2.33
N LEU A 118 66.52 -45.50 3.66
CA LEU A 118 67.37 -46.45 4.37
C LEU A 118 66.84 -47.89 4.29
N LEU A 119 65.54 -48.08 4.52
CA LEU A 119 64.92 -49.40 4.48
C LEU A 119 64.88 -49.99 3.06
N GLU A 120 64.71 -49.17 2.02
CA GLU A 120 64.82 -49.61 0.62
C GLU A 120 66.24 -50.08 0.28
N GLN A 121 67.25 -49.32 0.68
CA GLN A 121 68.66 -49.67 0.49
C GLN A 121 69.02 -51.00 1.19
N TYR A 122 68.46 -51.23 2.38
CA TYR A 122 68.72 -52.45 3.14
C TYR A 122 67.93 -53.65 2.59
N LYS A 123 66.74 -53.42 2.01
CA LYS A 123 65.92 -54.44 1.35
C LYS A 123 66.63 -55.08 0.15
N THR A 124 67.45 -54.33 -0.57
CA THR A 124 68.22 -54.83 -1.72
C THR A 124 69.57 -55.47 -1.36
N SER A 125 69.99 -55.44 -0.09
CA SER A 125 71.32 -55.87 0.34
C SER A 125 71.30 -57.26 1.03
N PRO A 126 72.01 -58.29 0.52
CA PRO A 126 72.07 -59.61 1.14
C PRO A 126 72.61 -59.56 2.58
N GLY A 127 71.91 -60.16 3.53
CA GLY A 127 72.31 -60.24 4.95
C GLY A 127 71.74 -59.15 5.88
N MET A 128 71.02 -58.14 5.37
CA MET A 128 70.48 -57.01 6.16
C MET A 128 69.05 -57.22 6.70
N GLN A 129 68.51 -58.44 6.61
CA GLN A 129 67.12 -58.75 6.98
C GLN A 129 66.78 -58.48 8.46
N SER A 130 67.75 -58.60 9.37
CA SER A 130 67.58 -58.29 10.79
C SER A 130 67.32 -56.80 11.04
N PHE A 131 67.99 -55.91 10.30
CA PHE A 131 67.79 -54.45 10.38
C PHE A 131 66.43 -54.02 9.83
N ILE A 132 65.95 -54.68 8.76
CA ILE A 132 64.60 -54.43 8.21
C ILE A 132 63.52 -54.82 9.23
N LYS A 133 63.67 -55.98 9.89
CA LYS A 133 62.73 -56.40 10.94
C LYS A 133 62.74 -55.45 12.13
N LYS A 134 63.92 -55.04 12.59
CA LYS A 134 64.08 -54.08 13.68
C LYS A 134 63.52 -52.69 13.32
N GLY A 135 63.74 -52.23 12.09
CA GLY A 135 63.20 -50.97 11.57
C GLY A 135 61.68 -50.99 11.48
N ARG A 136 61.08 -52.12 11.04
CA ARG A 136 59.62 -52.33 11.03
C ARG A 136 59.00 -52.18 12.41
N GLU A 137 59.59 -52.80 13.44
CA GLU A 137 59.10 -52.69 14.82
C GLU A 137 59.20 -51.25 15.37
N ILE A 138 60.31 -50.55 15.09
CA ILE A 138 60.49 -49.17 15.57
C ILE A 138 59.54 -48.19 14.85
N VAL A 139 59.36 -48.31 13.54
CA VAL A 139 58.42 -47.50 12.76
C VAL A 139 56.98 -47.67 13.27
N LEU A 140 56.58 -48.90 13.59
CA LEU A 140 55.26 -49.15 14.17
C LEU A 140 55.08 -48.50 15.54
N ASN A 141 56.09 -48.56 16.41
CA ASN A 141 56.06 -47.87 17.70
C ASN A 141 55.99 -46.35 17.54
N GLN A 142 56.82 -45.76 16.67
CA GLN A 142 56.79 -44.32 16.39
C GLN A 142 55.43 -43.86 15.85
N MET A 143 54.85 -44.62 14.91
CA MET A 143 53.53 -44.30 14.39
C MET A 143 52.45 -44.45 15.47
N GLN A 144 52.55 -45.45 16.34
CA GLN A 144 51.63 -45.61 17.46
C GLN A 144 51.75 -44.44 18.46
N ASP A 145 52.95 -43.92 18.69
CA ASP A 145 53.17 -42.71 19.50
C ASP A 145 52.52 -41.48 18.88
N VAL A 146 52.61 -41.32 17.56
CA VAL A 146 51.90 -40.26 16.81
C VAL A 146 50.38 -40.40 16.98
N VAL A 147 49.83 -41.62 16.86
CA VAL A 147 48.40 -41.88 17.09
C VAL A 147 47.99 -41.58 18.54
N ASN A 148 48.82 -41.95 19.51
CA ASN A 148 48.58 -41.67 20.92
C ASN A 148 48.58 -40.17 21.21
N LYS A 149 49.49 -39.40 20.61
CA LYS A 149 49.51 -37.93 20.68
C LYS A 149 48.22 -37.32 20.14
N ILE A 150 47.75 -37.74 18.96
CA ILE A 150 46.50 -37.25 18.36
C ILE A 150 45.31 -37.51 19.30
N ASN A 151 45.20 -38.73 19.86
CA ASN A 151 44.11 -39.06 20.78
C ASN A 151 44.21 -38.25 22.08
N HIS A 152 45.42 -38.08 22.62
CA HIS A 152 45.65 -37.28 23.83
C HIS A 152 45.20 -35.82 23.66
N TYR A 153 45.58 -35.18 22.55
CA TYR A 153 45.13 -33.82 22.25
C TYR A 153 43.61 -33.73 22.10
N PHE A 154 42.96 -34.71 21.45
CA PHE A 154 41.50 -34.75 21.39
C PHE A 154 40.79 -35.03 22.71
N GLU A 155 41.44 -35.71 23.66
CA GLU A 155 40.96 -35.90 25.04
C GLU A 155 41.09 -34.62 25.85
N GLN A 156 42.18 -33.86 25.65
CA GLN A 156 42.39 -32.54 26.24
C GLN A 156 41.63 -31.41 25.55
N THR A 157 40.80 -31.71 24.55
CA THR A 157 40.04 -30.75 23.73
C THR A 157 40.89 -29.76 22.92
N ASP A 158 42.18 -30.05 22.74
CA ASP A 158 43.10 -29.29 21.90
C ASP A 158 43.04 -29.78 20.44
N VAL A 159 41.98 -29.37 19.74
CA VAL A 159 41.71 -29.81 18.37
C VAL A 159 42.78 -29.33 17.39
N LYS A 160 43.32 -28.12 17.61
CA LYS A 160 44.34 -27.52 16.77
C LYS A 160 45.62 -28.33 16.78
N GLU A 161 46.11 -28.69 17.97
CA GLU A 161 47.33 -29.50 18.07
C GLU A 161 47.12 -30.97 17.71
N ALA A 162 45.90 -31.51 17.89
CA ALA A 162 45.57 -32.81 17.33
C ALA A 162 45.71 -32.81 15.80
N LEU A 163 45.23 -31.77 15.12
CA LEU A 163 45.27 -31.63 13.67
C LEU A 163 46.68 -31.33 13.13
N SER A 164 47.52 -30.60 13.86
CA SER A 164 48.91 -30.35 13.45
C SER A 164 49.71 -31.67 13.33
N VAL A 165 49.46 -32.61 14.23
CA VAL A 165 50.09 -33.95 14.23
C VAL A 165 49.51 -34.90 13.16
N VAL A 166 48.31 -34.65 12.65
CA VAL A 166 47.70 -35.46 11.57
C VAL A 166 48.53 -35.44 10.28
N LYS A 167 49.23 -34.34 9.98
CA LYS A 167 50.13 -34.25 8.81
C LYS A 167 51.25 -35.29 8.90
N ILE A 168 51.87 -35.42 10.07
CA ILE A 168 52.93 -36.39 10.35
C ILE A 168 52.39 -37.81 10.16
N LEU A 169 51.22 -38.13 10.73
CA LEU A 169 50.57 -39.44 10.55
C LEU A 169 50.33 -39.78 9.07
N TYR A 170 49.92 -38.79 8.28
CA TYR A 170 49.70 -38.95 6.85
C TYR A 170 50.99 -39.17 6.06
N GLU A 171 52.08 -38.48 6.41
CA GLU A 171 53.40 -38.67 5.81
C GLU A 171 53.95 -40.07 6.09
N TYR A 172 53.84 -40.56 7.33
CA TYR A 172 54.19 -41.95 7.68
C TYR A 172 53.45 -42.96 6.80
N LYS A 173 52.15 -42.73 6.54
CA LYS A 173 51.35 -43.60 5.69
C LYS A 173 51.81 -43.55 4.22
N ILE A 174 51.92 -42.36 3.63
CA ILE A 174 52.27 -42.24 2.20
C ILE A 174 53.69 -42.72 1.91
N GLU A 175 54.65 -42.44 2.78
CA GLU A 175 56.05 -42.76 2.50
C GLU A 175 56.40 -44.22 2.78
N LEU A 176 55.82 -44.84 3.83
CA LEU A 176 56.28 -46.14 4.34
C LEU A 176 55.33 -47.31 4.06
N GLU A 177 54.07 -47.10 3.66
CA GLU A 177 53.08 -48.20 3.45
C GLU A 177 53.53 -49.24 2.42
N THR A 178 54.33 -48.84 1.41
CA THR A 178 54.86 -49.74 0.38
C THR A 178 55.97 -50.67 0.87
N ILE A 179 56.62 -50.34 2.00
CA ILE A 179 57.74 -51.09 2.58
C ILE A 179 57.31 -51.80 3.87
N VAL A 180 56.51 -51.13 4.69
CA VAL A 180 55.96 -51.64 5.95
C VAL A 180 54.44 -51.59 5.86
N THR A 181 53.83 -52.65 5.34
CA THR A 181 52.37 -52.70 5.11
C THR A 181 51.53 -52.56 6.39
N ASP A 182 52.11 -52.91 7.55
CA ASP A 182 51.41 -52.88 8.85
C ASP A 182 51.06 -51.46 9.32
N VAL A 183 51.72 -50.41 8.80
CA VAL A 183 51.41 -49.01 9.14
C VAL A 183 49.96 -48.63 8.79
N ARG A 184 49.33 -49.40 7.90
CA ARG A 184 47.94 -49.20 7.47
C ARG A 184 46.93 -49.34 8.61
N GLU A 185 47.13 -50.28 9.53
CA GLU A 185 46.20 -50.53 10.63
C GLU A 185 46.11 -49.34 11.63
N PRO A 186 47.22 -48.87 12.24
CA PRO A 186 47.19 -47.71 13.14
C PRO A 186 46.70 -46.44 12.43
N TYR A 187 47.03 -46.26 11.15
CA TYR A 187 46.48 -45.17 10.33
C TYR A 187 44.95 -45.21 10.25
N LEU A 188 44.37 -46.37 9.88
CA LEU A 188 42.91 -46.51 9.74
C LEU A 188 42.18 -46.30 11.08
N LYS A 189 42.77 -46.74 12.19
CA LYS A 189 42.22 -46.55 13.53
C LYS A 189 42.19 -45.07 13.91
N ALA A 190 43.29 -44.34 13.71
CA ALA A 190 43.34 -42.90 13.96
C ALA A 190 42.39 -42.12 13.03
N ARG A 191 42.34 -42.49 11.75
CA ARG A 191 41.39 -41.94 10.77
C ARG A 191 39.94 -42.07 11.24
N SER A 192 39.55 -43.24 11.76
CA SER A 192 38.21 -43.48 12.30
C SER A 192 37.89 -42.56 13.49
N ASN A 193 38.85 -42.35 14.41
CA ASN A 193 38.66 -41.46 15.55
C ASN A 193 38.49 -40.00 15.14
N ILE A 194 39.32 -39.52 14.19
CA ILE A 194 39.22 -38.15 13.64
C ILE A 194 37.86 -37.93 12.98
N LYS A 195 37.40 -38.89 12.16
CA LYS A 195 36.07 -38.86 11.55
C LYS A 195 34.96 -38.77 12.59
N LYS A 196 35.03 -39.58 13.64
CA LYS A 196 34.05 -39.59 14.73
C LYS A 196 34.00 -38.26 15.47
N LYS A 197 35.15 -37.64 15.75
CA LYS A 197 35.24 -36.33 16.41
C LYS A 197 34.59 -35.22 15.57
N PHE A 198 34.91 -35.13 14.28
CA PHE A 198 34.25 -34.18 13.37
C PHE A 198 32.74 -34.41 13.30
N GLN A 199 32.29 -35.66 13.13
CA GLN A 199 30.88 -36.00 13.01
C GLN A 199 30.08 -35.63 14.27
N LEU A 200 30.64 -35.86 15.47
CA LEU A 200 29.99 -35.50 16.73
C LEU A 200 29.84 -33.99 16.88
N ALA A 201 30.89 -33.23 16.57
CA ALA A 201 30.83 -31.76 16.61
C ALA A 201 29.81 -31.22 15.58
N TYR A 202 29.80 -31.78 14.36
CA TYR A 202 28.85 -31.41 13.31
C TYR A 202 27.40 -31.63 13.73
N ILE A 203 27.07 -32.83 14.22
CA ILE A 203 25.71 -33.17 14.65
C ILE A 203 25.29 -32.30 15.84
N CYS A 204 26.17 -32.10 16.83
CA CYS A 204 25.87 -31.30 18.00
C CYS A 204 25.51 -29.86 17.61
N PHE A 205 26.32 -29.21 16.77
CA PHE A 205 26.05 -27.85 16.31
C PHE A 205 24.78 -27.78 15.46
N MET A 206 24.63 -28.66 14.47
CA MET A 206 23.50 -28.63 13.54
C MET A 206 22.14 -28.90 14.21
N ASN A 207 22.09 -29.78 15.22
CA ASN A 207 20.83 -30.13 15.88
C ASN A 207 20.49 -29.17 17.03
N HIS A 208 21.47 -28.75 17.84
CA HIS A 208 21.16 -27.95 19.02
C HIS A 208 21.12 -26.45 18.75
N PHE A 209 21.88 -25.94 17.77
CA PHE A 209 21.87 -24.51 17.43
C PHE A 209 20.84 -24.16 16.34
N LEU A 210 20.80 -24.92 15.25
CA LEU A 210 20.00 -24.57 14.07
C LEU A 210 18.56 -25.14 14.05
N GLN A 211 18.20 -26.06 14.97
CA GLN A 211 16.90 -26.76 14.92
C GLN A 211 16.02 -26.61 16.18
N ASN A 212 16.47 -25.96 17.25
CA ASN A 212 15.73 -25.93 18.53
C ASN A 212 15.01 -24.61 18.82
N ASN A 213 13.77 -24.72 19.32
CA ASN A 213 13.05 -23.63 19.98
C ASN A 213 13.59 -23.43 21.40
N THR A 214 13.73 -22.17 21.81
CA THR A 214 14.52 -21.70 22.97
C THR A 214 14.05 -22.15 24.37
N SER A 215 13.01 -22.97 24.49
CA SER A 215 12.34 -23.30 25.77
C SER A 215 12.95 -24.47 26.56
N GLU A 216 13.79 -25.33 25.97
CA GLU A 216 14.30 -26.57 26.61
C GLU A 216 15.83 -26.60 26.82
N MET A 217 16.55 -25.50 26.63
CA MET A 217 18.03 -25.51 26.62
C MET A 217 18.66 -25.20 27.98
N THR A 218 19.59 -26.06 28.43
CA THR A 218 20.40 -25.86 29.64
C THR A 218 21.74 -25.18 29.30
N ASN A 219 22.37 -24.52 30.29
CA ASN A 219 23.71 -23.93 30.15
C ASN A 219 24.79 -24.93 29.69
N GLU A 220 24.59 -26.22 29.98
CA GLU A 220 25.47 -27.29 29.53
C GLU A 220 25.38 -27.53 28.02
N ILE A 221 24.18 -27.47 27.44
CA ILE A 221 23.99 -27.60 25.99
C ILE A 221 24.63 -26.42 25.25
N ILE A 222 24.48 -25.19 25.77
CA ILE A 222 25.08 -23.99 25.18
C ILE A 222 26.62 -24.12 25.11
N ARG A 223 27.26 -24.52 26.22
CA ARG A 223 28.71 -24.78 26.26
C ARG A 223 29.15 -25.89 25.30
N ASN A 224 28.33 -26.93 25.14
CA ASN A 224 28.63 -28.02 24.20
C ASN A 224 28.54 -27.58 22.74
N VAL A 225 27.58 -26.70 22.42
CA VAL A 225 27.45 -26.09 21.09
C VAL A 225 28.64 -25.18 20.80
N GLU A 226 29.06 -24.35 21.75
CA GLU A 226 30.26 -23.50 21.62
C GLU A 226 31.52 -24.33 21.36
N LYS A 227 31.76 -25.36 22.19
CA LYS A 227 32.90 -26.28 22.00
C LYS A 227 32.83 -26.99 20.65
N SER A 228 31.64 -27.36 20.20
CA SER A 228 31.44 -27.99 18.89
C SER A 228 31.73 -27.03 17.75
N PHE A 229 31.34 -25.76 17.86
CA PHE A 229 31.69 -24.73 16.88
C PHE A 229 33.20 -24.52 16.80
N LEU A 230 33.89 -24.35 17.94
CA LEU A 230 35.34 -24.22 17.99
C LEU A 230 36.03 -25.42 17.32
N CYS A 231 35.58 -26.63 17.63
CA CYS A 231 36.09 -27.86 17.02
C CYS A 231 35.89 -27.87 15.50
N LEU A 232 34.68 -27.54 15.01
CA LEU A 232 34.39 -27.45 13.58
C LEU A 232 35.23 -26.38 12.89
N PHE A 233 35.45 -25.25 13.53
CA PHE A 233 36.24 -24.16 13.01
C PHE A 233 37.71 -24.57 12.82
N GLU A 234 38.32 -25.28 13.77
CA GLU A 234 39.68 -25.81 13.61
C GLU A 234 39.78 -26.83 12.47
N PHE A 235 38.74 -27.66 12.25
CA PHE A 235 38.67 -28.53 11.06
C PHE A 235 38.58 -27.74 9.75
N ILE A 236 37.82 -26.65 9.73
CA ILE A 236 37.70 -25.75 8.56
C ILE A 236 39.05 -25.08 8.27
N ASN A 237 39.73 -24.55 9.30
CA ASN A 237 41.06 -23.96 9.17
C ASN A 237 42.07 -24.96 8.61
N PHE A 238 42.11 -26.16 9.19
CA PHE A 238 42.99 -27.21 8.71
C PHE A 238 42.70 -27.61 7.25
N ALA A 239 41.41 -27.61 6.85
CA ALA A 239 41.01 -27.88 5.48
C ALA A 239 41.43 -26.76 4.51
N HIS A 240 41.33 -25.50 4.95
CA HIS A 240 41.79 -24.34 4.21
C HIS A 240 43.31 -24.37 3.97
N ASP A 241 44.10 -24.62 5.01
CA ASP A 241 45.57 -24.69 4.92
C ASP A 241 46.07 -25.80 3.98
N LEU A 242 45.25 -26.83 3.77
CA LEU A 242 45.59 -28.01 2.97
C LEU A 242 44.76 -28.10 1.68
N LYS A 243 44.14 -27.00 1.25
CA LYS A 243 43.30 -26.96 0.07
C LYS A 243 44.03 -27.51 -1.16
N GLY A 244 43.38 -28.44 -1.86
CA GLY A 244 43.95 -29.10 -3.04
C GLY A 244 44.94 -30.23 -2.75
N GLN A 245 45.26 -30.52 -1.48
CA GLN A 245 46.17 -31.61 -1.12
C GLN A 245 45.40 -32.95 -0.93
N PRO A 246 45.99 -34.11 -1.34
CA PRO A 246 45.35 -35.42 -1.23
C PRO A 246 45.04 -35.88 0.20
N ILE A 247 45.69 -35.27 1.21
CA ILE A 247 45.44 -35.57 2.63
C ILE A 247 43.97 -35.38 3.01
N LEU A 248 43.28 -34.42 2.42
CA LEU A 248 41.87 -34.13 2.76
C LEU A 248 40.95 -35.29 2.38
N THR A 249 41.07 -35.81 1.17
CA THR A 249 40.27 -36.96 0.69
C THR A 249 40.68 -38.26 1.38
N HIS A 250 41.96 -38.40 1.72
CA HIS A 250 42.47 -39.60 2.38
C HIS A 250 42.13 -39.67 3.87
N MET A 251 42.15 -38.55 4.60
CA MET A 251 41.89 -38.52 6.05
C MET A 251 40.41 -38.38 6.38
N PHE A 252 39.67 -37.50 5.69
CA PHE A 252 38.30 -37.15 6.04
C PHE A 252 37.25 -38.03 5.32
N PRO A 253 35.96 -37.91 5.70
CA PRO A 253 34.86 -38.52 4.95
C PRO A 253 34.72 -37.92 3.53
N GLU A 254 34.10 -38.65 2.61
CA GLU A 254 33.86 -38.16 1.24
C GLU A 254 32.92 -36.92 1.24
N ASP A 255 31.98 -36.87 2.18
CA ASP A 255 31.02 -35.76 2.36
C ASP A 255 31.56 -34.60 3.22
N PHE A 256 32.85 -34.57 3.56
CA PHE A 256 33.42 -33.57 4.46
C PHE A 256 33.27 -32.13 3.95
N ASN A 257 33.67 -31.88 2.70
CA ASN A 257 33.55 -30.56 2.09
C ASN A 257 32.08 -30.15 1.90
N GLU A 258 31.21 -31.09 1.55
CA GLU A 258 29.77 -30.86 1.42
C GLU A 258 29.16 -30.45 2.77
N LYS A 259 29.54 -31.12 3.86
CA LYS A 259 29.13 -30.76 5.22
C LYS A 259 29.60 -29.37 5.63
N ILE A 260 30.82 -28.96 5.28
CA ILE A 260 31.32 -27.59 5.54
C ILE A 260 30.46 -26.56 4.80
N ILE A 261 30.14 -26.80 3.52
CA ILE A 261 29.28 -25.91 2.73
C ILE A 261 27.86 -25.83 3.33
N ILE A 262 27.28 -26.97 3.72
CA ILE A 262 25.96 -27.02 4.37
C ILE A 262 25.97 -26.26 5.70
N LEU A 263 26.99 -26.48 6.53
CA LEU A 263 27.18 -25.79 7.80
C LEU A 263 27.26 -24.28 7.57
N SER A 264 28.11 -23.84 6.63
CA SER A 264 28.28 -22.44 6.29
C SER A 264 26.97 -21.79 5.87
N ARG A 265 26.30 -22.39 4.87
CA ARG A 265 25.03 -21.86 4.34
C ARG A 265 23.95 -21.78 5.40
N LYS A 266 23.69 -22.86 6.15
CA LYS A 266 22.62 -22.85 7.17
C LYS A 266 22.90 -21.86 8.31
N THR A 267 24.16 -21.73 8.71
CA THR A 267 24.56 -20.76 9.73
C THR A 267 24.39 -19.33 9.21
N ALA A 268 24.74 -19.08 7.94
CA ALA A 268 24.53 -17.80 7.30
C ALA A 268 23.05 -17.43 7.21
N ASP A 269 22.21 -18.35 6.70
CA ASP A 269 20.77 -18.18 6.56
C ASP A 269 20.12 -17.87 7.92
N TYR A 270 20.50 -18.60 8.97
CA TYR A 270 19.99 -18.39 10.33
C TYR A 270 20.30 -16.98 10.85
N PHE A 271 21.57 -16.56 10.80
CA PHE A 271 21.96 -15.22 11.27
C PHE A 271 21.42 -14.09 10.42
N MET A 272 21.36 -14.25 9.09
CA MET A 272 20.74 -13.25 8.20
C MET A 272 19.25 -13.11 8.49
N GLN A 273 18.54 -14.20 8.78
CA GLN A 273 17.13 -14.14 9.14
C GLN A 273 16.91 -13.42 10.48
N ILE A 274 17.73 -13.70 11.49
CA ILE A 274 17.69 -13.00 12.79
C ILE A 274 17.95 -11.51 12.60
N GLN A 275 19.01 -11.15 11.86
CA GLN A 275 19.37 -9.75 11.61
C GLN A 275 18.23 -9.02 10.88
N LYS A 276 17.66 -9.63 9.84
CA LYS A 276 16.54 -9.04 9.10
C LYS A 276 15.31 -8.84 9.98
N ASN A 277 14.94 -9.86 10.76
CA ASN A 277 13.81 -9.78 11.68
C ASN A 277 14.03 -8.68 12.73
N TYR A 278 15.26 -8.56 13.24
CA TYR A 278 15.64 -7.52 14.18
C TYR A 278 15.53 -6.12 13.57
N GLU A 279 16.10 -5.91 12.39
CA GLU A 279 16.05 -4.62 11.68
C GLU A 279 14.60 -4.20 11.38
N SER A 280 13.78 -5.13 10.86
CA SER A 280 12.36 -4.87 10.61
C SER A 280 11.60 -4.56 11.90
N ALA A 281 11.82 -5.32 12.97
CA ALA A 281 11.14 -5.08 14.25
C ALA A 281 11.59 -3.76 14.90
N LEU A 282 12.85 -3.37 14.75
CA LEU A 282 13.38 -2.10 15.25
C LEU A 282 12.86 -0.89 14.47
N GLU A 283 12.69 -1.03 13.15
CA GLU A 283 12.19 0.03 12.27
C GLU A 283 10.77 0.48 12.66
N ILE A 284 9.88 -0.48 12.92
CA ILE A 284 8.48 -0.22 13.32
C ILE A 284 8.25 -0.24 14.84
N ILE A 285 9.30 -0.50 15.63
CA ILE A 285 9.25 -0.62 17.11
C ILE A 285 8.23 -1.70 17.56
N ASP A 286 8.28 -2.88 16.94
CA ASP A 286 7.48 -4.04 17.36
C ASP A 286 8.08 -4.67 18.62
N ILE A 287 7.55 -4.28 19.77
CA ILE A 287 8.05 -4.71 21.07
C ILE A 287 7.93 -6.24 21.27
N ALA A 288 6.90 -6.88 20.71
CA ALA A 288 6.73 -8.33 20.89
C ALA A 288 7.82 -9.10 20.15
N SER A 289 8.05 -8.76 18.87
CA SER A 289 9.12 -9.35 18.08
C SER A 289 10.51 -9.03 18.65
N LEU A 290 10.74 -7.78 19.08
CA LEU A 290 12.00 -7.38 19.73
C LEU A 290 12.26 -8.19 21.00
N LYS A 291 11.25 -8.43 21.84
CA LYS A 291 11.37 -9.26 23.04
C LYS A 291 11.85 -10.66 22.71
N ASP A 292 11.24 -11.32 21.73
CA ASP A 292 11.56 -12.70 21.38
C ASP A 292 12.97 -12.83 20.77
N ILE A 293 13.38 -11.84 19.98
CA ILE A 293 14.74 -11.76 19.42
C ILE A 293 15.77 -11.51 20.54
N LEU A 294 15.52 -10.54 21.43
CA LEU A 294 16.41 -10.23 22.55
C LEU A 294 16.51 -11.42 23.53
N ASP A 295 15.42 -12.13 23.79
CA ASP A 295 15.42 -13.36 24.57
C ASP A 295 16.34 -14.43 23.99
N MET A 296 16.25 -14.63 22.68
CA MET A 296 17.08 -15.59 21.97
C MET A 296 18.55 -15.15 22.00
N MET A 297 18.83 -13.88 21.67
CA MET A 297 20.19 -13.35 21.59
C MET A 297 20.87 -13.29 22.95
N ASN A 298 20.15 -12.94 24.02
CA ASN A 298 20.67 -12.96 25.40
C ASN A 298 21.10 -14.37 25.82
N LYS A 299 20.33 -15.39 25.46
CA LYS A 299 20.66 -16.80 25.77
C LYS A 299 21.92 -17.27 25.03
N TRP A 300 22.14 -16.79 23.81
CA TRP A 300 23.25 -17.24 22.95
C TRP A 300 24.45 -16.30 22.94
N ASP A 301 24.44 -15.17 23.66
CA ASP A 301 25.34 -14.02 23.44
C ASP A 301 26.83 -14.38 23.35
N SER A 302 27.29 -15.34 24.15
CA SER A 302 28.67 -15.83 24.16
C SER A 302 29.10 -16.49 22.85
N LEU A 303 28.21 -17.16 22.12
CA LEU A 303 28.52 -17.86 20.88
C LEU A 303 28.75 -16.88 19.70
N PRO A 304 27.84 -15.96 19.33
CA PRO A 304 28.10 -14.95 18.30
C PRO A 304 29.32 -14.07 18.59
N MET A 305 29.56 -13.70 19.85
CA MET A 305 30.79 -12.97 20.23
C MET A 305 32.04 -13.81 19.93
N THR A 306 32.04 -15.07 20.36
CA THR A 306 33.15 -16.01 20.10
C THR A 306 33.38 -16.18 18.60
N MET A 307 32.31 -16.37 17.82
CA MET A 307 32.38 -16.48 16.37
C MET A 307 32.97 -15.22 15.70
N LYS A 308 32.51 -14.02 16.10
CA LYS A 308 33.04 -12.75 15.59
C LYS A 308 34.53 -12.57 15.89
N ASN A 309 34.94 -12.83 17.13
CA ASN A 309 36.34 -12.71 17.55
C ASN A 309 37.23 -13.66 16.74
N ILE A 310 36.79 -14.89 16.55
CA ILE A 310 37.52 -15.91 15.79
C ILE A 310 37.65 -15.51 14.32
N ILE A 311 36.57 -15.05 13.69
CA ILE A 311 36.61 -14.57 12.30
C ILE A 311 37.57 -13.39 12.14
N GLN A 312 37.60 -12.47 13.11
CA GLN A 312 38.53 -11.34 13.10
C GLN A 312 39.99 -11.78 13.26
N ILE A 313 40.28 -12.77 14.10
CA ILE A 313 41.66 -13.25 14.36
C ILE A 313 42.23 -14.00 13.16
N TYR A 314 41.43 -14.83 12.48
CA TYR A 314 41.93 -15.81 11.50
C TYR A 314 41.82 -15.38 10.03
N HIS A 315 41.16 -14.26 9.70
CA HIS A 315 41.08 -13.69 8.34
C HIS A 315 40.88 -14.73 7.21
N ILE A 316 39.89 -15.62 7.35
CA ILE A 316 39.69 -16.72 6.40
C ILE A 316 39.05 -16.21 5.10
N GLU A 317 39.79 -16.25 3.99
CA GLU A 317 39.34 -15.90 2.64
C GLU A 317 38.89 -17.13 1.81
N ASP A 318 38.25 -18.13 2.43
CA ASP A 318 37.73 -19.29 1.71
C ASP A 318 36.28 -19.09 1.23
N ILE A 319 36.05 -19.24 -0.07
CA ILE A 319 34.74 -19.20 -0.74
C ILE A 319 33.71 -20.12 -0.05
N SER A 320 34.12 -21.30 0.44
CA SER A 320 33.23 -22.29 1.04
C SER A 320 32.63 -21.86 2.39
N VAL A 321 33.25 -20.91 3.08
CA VAL A 321 32.75 -20.37 4.36
C VAL A 321 32.43 -18.88 4.33
N ASN A 322 32.73 -18.18 3.24
CA ASN A 322 32.54 -16.74 3.09
C ASN A 322 31.12 -16.26 3.44
N SER A 323 30.07 -17.00 3.04
CA SER A 323 28.68 -16.66 3.35
C SER A 323 28.40 -16.58 4.86
N MET A 324 28.91 -17.56 5.62
CA MET A 324 28.84 -17.60 7.08
C MET A 324 29.65 -16.47 7.71
N THR A 325 30.88 -16.25 7.24
CA THR A 325 31.77 -15.18 7.72
C THR A 325 31.14 -13.79 7.54
N MET A 326 30.54 -13.53 6.38
CA MET A 326 29.81 -12.29 6.09
C MET A 326 28.54 -12.12 6.94
N ALA A 327 27.77 -13.19 7.16
CA ALA A 327 26.57 -13.13 7.98
C ALA A 327 26.91 -12.82 9.45
N ILE A 328 27.93 -13.49 9.99
CA ILE A 328 28.38 -13.29 11.37
C ILE A 328 28.96 -11.89 11.57
N SER A 329 29.73 -11.36 10.61
CA SER A 329 30.30 -10.01 10.74
C SER A 329 29.23 -8.92 10.79
N LYS A 330 28.15 -9.08 10.00
CA LYS A 330 27.00 -8.16 9.96
C LYS A 330 26.02 -8.28 11.13
N LEU A 331 26.01 -9.41 11.83
CA LEU A 331 25.08 -9.66 12.92
C LEU A 331 25.27 -8.65 14.06
N THR A 332 24.21 -7.96 14.48
CA THR A 332 24.26 -7.10 15.67
C THR A 332 24.35 -7.98 16.92
N VAL A 333 25.31 -7.74 17.82
CA VAL A 333 25.41 -8.49 19.09
C VAL A 333 24.41 -7.94 20.11
N TYR A 334 24.06 -8.75 21.11
CA TYR A 334 23.00 -8.44 22.06
C TYR A 334 23.17 -7.07 22.76
N SER A 335 24.38 -6.72 23.19
CA SER A 335 24.66 -5.42 23.81
C SER A 335 24.34 -4.21 22.92
N HIS A 336 24.73 -4.24 21.64
CA HIS A 336 24.40 -3.19 20.67
C HIS A 336 22.93 -3.22 20.25
N MET A 337 22.28 -4.40 20.30
CA MET A 337 20.83 -4.47 20.11
C MET A 337 20.11 -3.71 21.22
N LEU A 338 20.51 -3.91 22.49
CA LEU A 338 19.94 -3.18 23.63
C LEU A 338 20.16 -1.66 23.51
N GLU A 339 21.36 -1.23 23.10
CA GLU A 339 21.66 0.19 22.89
C GLU A 339 20.78 0.82 21.80
N SER A 340 20.62 0.13 20.67
CA SER A 340 19.81 0.60 19.53
C SER A 340 18.32 0.63 19.87
N VAL A 341 17.81 -0.41 20.56
CA VAL A 341 16.43 -0.46 21.07
C VAL A 341 16.20 0.66 22.08
N SER A 342 17.14 0.87 23.00
CA SER A 342 17.08 1.98 23.96
C SER A 342 16.98 3.31 23.21
N LYS A 343 17.94 3.61 22.32
CA LYS A 343 17.94 4.86 21.56
C LYS A 343 16.61 5.10 20.82
N LYS A 344 16.03 4.06 20.21
CA LYS A 344 14.76 4.17 19.47
C LYS A 344 13.57 4.46 20.38
N ILE A 345 13.53 3.85 21.57
CA ILE A 345 12.49 4.12 22.58
C ILE A 345 12.64 5.56 23.12
N GLU A 346 13.87 6.03 23.34
CA GLU A 346 14.11 7.41 23.81
C GLU A 346 13.76 8.46 22.72
N GLU A 347 14.02 8.16 21.44
CA GLU A 347 13.55 8.96 20.31
C GLU A 347 12.02 9.05 20.29
N LEU A 348 11.32 7.91 20.42
CA LEU A 348 9.86 7.85 20.47
C LEU A 348 9.30 8.65 21.66
N LYS A 349 9.91 8.49 22.84
CA LYS A 349 9.56 9.25 24.05
C LYS A 349 9.69 10.76 23.82
N ASN A 350 10.84 11.20 23.29
CA ASN A 350 11.08 12.63 23.02
C ASN A 350 10.12 13.20 21.99
N GLN A 351 9.80 12.44 20.93
CA GLN A 351 8.77 12.82 19.97
C GLN A 351 7.41 13.03 20.64
N LEU A 352 6.99 12.09 21.50
CA LEU A 352 5.70 12.19 22.22
C LEU A 352 5.66 13.38 23.18
N ILE A 353 6.75 13.68 23.91
CA ILE A 353 6.79 14.81 24.86
C ILE A 353 6.63 16.16 24.15
N HIS A 354 7.25 16.33 22.99
CA HIS A 354 7.24 17.60 22.25
C HIS A 354 6.13 17.68 21.19
N GLN A 355 5.31 16.64 21.06
CA GLN A 355 4.21 16.62 20.11
C GLN A 355 3.14 17.63 20.54
N LYS A 356 2.91 18.66 19.72
CA LYS A 356 1.79 19.59 19.89
C LYS A 356 0.50 18.95 19.41
N LEU A 357 -0.53 18.96 20.26
CA LEU A 357 -1.87 18.45 19.91
C LEU A 357 -2.62 19.39 18.95
N ILE A 358 -2.45 20.69 19.10
CA ILE A 358 -2.99 21.69 18.17
C ILE A 358 -1.91 22.04 17.14
N ASN A 359 -2.14 21.64 15.89
CA ASN A 359 -1.22 21.83 14.77
C ASN A 359 -2.01 21.90 13.44
N PRO A 360 -1.39 22.21 12.30
CA PRO A 360 -2.10 22.35 11.01
C PRO A 360 -2.91 21.11 10.59
N GLU A 361 -2.45 19.89 10.90
CA GLU A 361 -3.17 18.65 10.58
C GLU A 361 -4.44 18.47 11.43
N THR A 362 -4.43 19.00 12.65
CA THR A 362 -5.52 18.80 13.60
C THR A 362 -6.56 19.92 13.59
N ILE A 363 -6.25 21.09 13.05
CA ILE A 363 -7.19 22.24 13.03
C ILE A 363 -8.23 22.12 11.92
N GLN A 364 -7.89 21.51 10.78
CA GLN A 364 -8.69 21.66 9.56
C GLN A 364 -9.72 20.54 9.35
N PHE A 365 -9.27 19.33 9.02
CA PHE A 365 -10.18 18.23 8.64
C PHE A 365 -10.32 17.18 9.72
N ASN A 366 -11.56 16.73 9.93
CA ASN A 366 -11.91 15.67 10.89
C ASN A 366 -11.07 14.41 10.66
N GLN A 367 -10.91 13.97 9.41
CA GLN A 367 -10.18 12.75 9.08
C GLN A 367 -8.69 12.83 9.41
N HIS A 368 -8.05 13.95 9.07
CA HIS A 368 -6.62 14.15 9.33
C HIS A 368 -6.37 14.24 10.84
N ARG A 369 -7.23 14.97 11.55
CA ARG A 369 -7.21 15.05 13.01
C ARG A 369 -7.39 13.69 13.67
N ASP A 370 -8.43 12.92 13.32
CA ASP A 370 -8.67 11.60 13.89
C ASP A 370 -7.50 10.64 13.61
N LYS A 371 -6.93 10.69 12.40
CA LYS A 371 -5.73 9.91 12.05
C LYS A 371 -4.51 10.30 12.89
N PHE A 372 -4.30 11.59 13.13
CA PHE A 372 -3.23 12.09 13.98
C PHE A 372 -3.34 11.51 15.40
N TYR A 373 -4.54 11.59 16.00
CA TYR A 373 -4.77 11.06 17.35
C TYR A 373 -4.70 9.54 17.43
N ARG A 374 -5.13 8.83 16.39
CA ARG A 374 -4.97 7.36 16.31
C ARG A 374 -3.50 6.94 16.28
N ASN A 375 -2.68 7.61 15.46
CA ASN A 375 -1.23 7.38 15.42
C ASN A 375 -0.59 7.70 16.78
N LEU A 376 -1.02 8.80 17.41
CA LEU A 376 -0.58 9.14 18.77
C LEU A 376 -0.93 8.03 19.78
N ASN A 377 -2.15 7.48 19.73
CA ASN A 377 -2.58 6.38 20.58
C ASN A 377 -1.74 5.11 20.37
N GLU A 378 -1.46 4.74 19.11
CA GLU A 378 -0.61 3.59 18.78
C GLU A 378 0.83 3.77 19.30
N LYS A 379 1.41 4.98 19.19
CA LYS A 379 2.72 5.27 19.78
C LYS A 379 2.73 5.12 21.31
N ILE A 380 1.65 5.53 21.99
CA ILE A 380 1.49 5.33 23.44
C ILE A 380 1.36 3.84 23.77
N ARG A 381 0.61 3.09 22.96
CA ARG A 381 0.46 1.63 23.11
C ARG A 381 1.78 0.89 22.94
N ILE A 382 2.60 1.27 21.96
CA ILE A 382 3.97 0.78 21.80
C ILE A 382 4.77 1.03 23.09
N LEU A 383 4.68 2.25 23.63
CA LEU A 383 5.37 2.63 24.86
C LEU A 383 4.85 1.87 26.09
N ASN A 384 3.55 1.54 26.15
CA ASN A 384 2.96 0.66 27.17
C ASN A 384 3.54 -0.76 27.10
N ASN A 385 3.78 -1.26 25.89
CA ASN A 385 4.33 -2.60 25.70
C ASN A 385 5.83 -2.70 26.05
N VAL A 386 6.58 -1.60 26.16
CA VAL A 386 8.02 -1.61 26.52
C VAL A 386 8.28 -2.35 27.84
N GLN A 387 7.31 -2.40 28.76
CA GLN A 387 7.41 -3.20 29.99
C GLN A 387 7.72 -4.69 29.72
N LEU A 388 7.33 -5.24 28.57
CA LEU A 388 7.65 -6.61 28.16
C LEU A 388 9.16 -6.85 28.03
N LEU A 389 9.95 -5.79 27.85
CA LEU A 389 11.41 -5.81 27.78
C LEU A 389 12.11 -5.64 29.14
N SER A 390 11.36 -5.50 30.24
CA SER A 390 11.89 -5.18 31.58
C SER A 390 12.93 -6.16 32.15
N LYS A 391 13.00 -7.38 31.62
CA LYS A 391 14.03 -8.38 31.96
C LYS A 391 15.40 -8.11 31.34
N HIS A 392 15.46 -7.22 30.36
CA HIS A 392 16.69 -6.81 29.67
C HIS A 392 17.16 -5.48 30.25
N ASP A 393 18.48 -5.32 30.41
CA ASP A 393 19.09 -4.12 30.98
C ASP A 393 19.15 -2.99 29.92
N LEU A 394 17.98 -2.41 29.64
CA LEU A 394 17.86 -1.24 28.77
C LEU A 394 18.34 0.00 29.55
N ASN A 395 19.15 0.85 28.91
CA ASN A 395 19.70 2.06 29.53
C ASN A 395 18.66 3.20 29.61
N ILE A 396 17.42 2.86 29.97
CA ILE A 396 16.25 3.74 30.01
C ILE A 396 15.39 3.36 31.21
N ASN A 397 14.94 4.37 31.95
CA ASN A 397 13.94 4.15 32.99
C ASN A 397 12.54 4.00 32.35
N ILE A 398 12.16 2.76 32.07
CA ILE A 398 10.90 2.38 31.41
C ILE A 398 9.68 2.99 32.14
N ASN A 399 9.67 2.97 33.47
CA ASN A 399 8.55 3.44 34.28
C ASN A 399 8.45 4.98 34.32
N LEU A 400 9.58 5.69 34.37
CA LEU A 400 9.58 7.17 34.31
C LEU A 400 9.14 7.67 32.94
N GLY A 401 9.65 7.09 31.85
CA GLY A 401 9.40 7.58 30.49
C GLY A 401 7.91 7.62 30.10
N LYS A 402 7.17 6.57 30.46
CA LYS A 402 5.71 6.53 30.27
C LYS A 402 4.99 7.63 31.04
N SER A 403 5.32 7.79 32.32
CA SER A 403 4.67 8.77 33.18
C SER A 403 4.87 10.21 32.68
N GLU A 404 6.05 10.52 32.13
CA GLU A 404 6.37 11.84 31.57
C GLU A 404 5.58 12.13 30.29
N CYS A 405 5.51 11.18 29.36
CA CYS A 405 4.73 11.33 28.12
C CYS A 405 3.23 11.52 28.43
N LEU A 406 2.65 10.66 29.28
CA LEU A 406 1.25 10.76 29.67
C LEU A 406 0.96 12.08 30.37
N LYS A 407 1.84 12.52 31.28
CA LYS A 407 1.69 13.81 31.96
C LYS A 407 1.70 14.98 30.98
N SER A 408 2.63 15.01 30.01
CA SER A 408 2.69 16.06 28.97
C SER A 408 1.39 16.11 28.16
N LEU A 409 0.91 14.95 27.70
CA LEU A 409 -0.32 14.86 26.91
C LEU A 409 -1.56 15.27 27.70
N VAL A 410 -1.69 14.80 28.95
CA VAL A 410 -2.80 15.18 29.84
C VAL A 410 -2.78 16.68 30.12
N THR A 411 -1.61 17.28 30.34
CA THR A 411 -1.48 18.74 30.47
C THR A 411 -1.96 19.45 29.21
N GLN A 412 -1.51 19.04 28.02
CA GLN A 412 -1.96 19.66 26.76
C GLN A 412 -3.48 19.51 26.53
N ILE A 413 -4.07 18.34 26.85
CA ILE A 413 -5.53 18.12 26.77
C ILE A 413 -6.27 19.05 27.75
N THR A 414 -5.73 19.22 28.95
CA THR A 414 -6.28 20.13 29.95
C THR A 414 -6.20 21.58 29.47
N ASP A 415 -5.09 21.99 28.87
CA ASP A 415 -4.91 23.34 28.31
C ASP A 415 -5.91 23.61 27.16
N ILE A 416 -6.16 22.63 26.28
CA ILE A 416 -7.20 22.70 25.24
C ILE A 416 -8.59 22.87 25.89
N SER A 417 -8.88 22.13 26.96
CA SER A 417 -10.14 22.31 27.69
C SER A 417 -10.26 23.69 28.31
N ILE A 418 -9.21 24.21 28.95
CA ILE A 418 -9.20 25.55 29.55
C ILE A 418 -9.40 26.63 28.45
N ALA A 419 -8.75 26.48 27.30
CA ALA A 419 -8.94 27.37 26.17
C ALA A 419 -10.40 27.36 25.66
N THR A 420 -11.05 26.18 25.68
CA THR A 420 -12.47 26.05 25.36
C THR A 420 -13.37 26.75 26.40
N GLU A 421 -13.02 26.68 27.68
CA GLU A 421 -13.76 27.35 28.76
C GLU A 421 -13.75 28.89 28.64
N VAL A 422 -12.67 29.48 28.11
CA VAL A 422 -12.61 30.93 27.84
C VAL A 422 -13.71 31.34 26.87
N PHE A 423 -13.93 30.56 25.80
CA PHE A 423 -15.03 30.79 24.87
C PHE A 423 -16.38 30.62 25.58
N LEU A 424 -16.56 29.56 26.38
CA LEU A 424 -17.84 29.30 27.05
C LEU A 424 -18.24 30.39 28.05
N LYS A 425 -17.26 31.01 28.71
CA LYS A 425 -17.51 32.17 29.57
C LYS A 425 -18.03 33.36 28.76
N LYS A 426 -17.35 33.70 27.66
CA LYS A 426 -17.84 34.74 26.73
C LYS A 426 -19.21 34.40 26.17
N PHE A 427 -19.42 33.15 25.74
CA PHE A 427 -20.69 32.66 25.21
C PHE A 427 -21.82 32.78 26.22
N SER A 428 -21.54 32.60 27.51
CA SER A 428 -22.54 32.75 28.57
C SER A 428 -22.94 34.21 28.77
N GLU A 429 -21.96 35.14 28.72
CA GLU A 429 -22.13 36.58 28.96
C GLU A 429 -22.69 37.34 27.73
N ASP A 430 -22.24 37.03 26.52
CA ASP A 430 -22.69 37.65 25.26
C ASP A 430 -23.12 36.59 24.24
N SER A 431 -24.30 36.79 23.66
CA SER A 431 -24.85 35.92 22.62
C SER A 431 -24.38 36.29 21.20
N ARG A 432 -23.64 37.38 21.05
CA ARG A 432 -23.14 37.92 19.78
C ARG A 432 -21.62 37.78 19.66
N LEU A 433 -21.15 36.55 19.76
CA LEU A 433 -19.74 36.22 19.50
C LEU A 433 -19.37 36.47 18.04
N ILE A 434 -18.12 36.87 17.80
CA ILE A 434 -17.57 37.09 16.46
C ILE A 434 -17.10 35.75 15.84
N GLY A 435 -16.91 35.71 14.51
CA GLY A 435 -16.53 34.48 13.80
C GLY A 435 -15.24 33.84 14.33
N GLU A 436 -14.25 34.66 14.69
CA GLU A 436 -12.96 34.19 15.24
C GLU A 436 -13.13 33.43 16.58
N ASP A 437 -14.09 33.84 17.43
CA ASP A 437 -14.36 33.11 18.67
C ASP A 437 -14.85 31.68 18.38
N TYR A 438 -15.72 31.51 17.38
CA TYR A 438 -16.22 30.19 16.97
C TYR A 438 -15.14 29.34 16.30
N ASP A 439 -14.28 29.93 15.46
CA ASP A 439 -13.20 29.20 14.80
C ASP A 439 -12.18 28.67 15.82
N ASN A 440 -11.85 29.50 16.83
CA ASN A 440 -11.03 29.07 17.96
C ASN A 440 -11.72 27.97 18.77
N PHE A 441 -13.01 28.14 19.12
CA PHE A 441 -13.77 27.11 19.84
C PHE A 441 -13.80 25.78 19.09
N ASN A 442 -14.14 25.80 17.79
CA ASN A 442 -14.20 24.59 16.97
C ASN A 442 -12.85 23.91 16.92
N SER A 443 -11.76 24.67 16.79
CA SER A 443 -10.40 24.13 16.80
C SER A 443 -10.15 23.35 18.10
N TYR A 444 -10.46 23.90 19.27
CA TYR A 444 -10.25 23.21 20.54
C TYR A 444 -11.25 22.07 20.79
N TYR A 445 -12.55 22.34 20.63
CA TYR A 445 -13.61 21.37 20.91
C TYR A 445 -13.56 20.15 19.99
N ASN A 446 -13.30 20.34 18.69
CA ASN A 446 -13.17 19.21 17.78
C ASN A 446 -11.91 18.37 18.08
N ASN A 447 -10.83 18.99 18.59
CA ASN A 447 -9.68 18.27 19.11
C ASN A 447 -10.02 17.46 20.35
N LEU A 448 -10.81 18.00 21.29
CA LEU A 448 -11.30 17.23 22.44
C LEU A 448 -12.17 16.04 22.01
N LEU A 449 -13.07 16.22 21.03
CA LEU A 449 -13.89 15.13 20.49
C LEU A 449 -13.05 14.05 19.80
N SER A 450 -12.01 14.43 19.05
CA SER A 450 -11.09 13.46 18.42
C SER A 450 -10.23 12.75 19.46
N CYS A 451 -9.72 13.46 20.48
CA CYS A 451 -9.07 12.84 21.64
C CYS A 451 -9.98 11.81 22.31
N GLN A 452 -11.24 12.17 22.56
CA GLN A 452 -12.25 11.29 23.18
C GLN A 452 -12.45 9.99 22.40
N ARG A 453 -12.47 10.08 21.06
CA ARG A 453 -12.71 8.92 20.18
C ARG A 453 -11.48 8.03 20.02
N GLU A 454 -10.29 8.62 19.88
CA GLU A 454 -9.10 7.91 19.38
C GLU A 454 -8.05 7.62 20.45
N LEU A 455 -7.99 8.36 21.57
CA LEU A 455 -7.00 8.17 22.65
C LEU A 455 -7.52 7.23 23.74
N THR A 456 -7.57 5.94 23.46
CA THR A 456 -8.06 4.92 24.41
C THR A 456 -7.07 4.58 25.54
N GLU A 457 -5.77 4.80 25.33
CA GLU A 457 -4.72 4.43 26.29
C GLU A 457 -4.46 5.49 27.37
N ILE A 458 -5.11 6.66 27.28
CA ILE A 458 -4.93 7.78 28.21
C ILE A 458 -6.13 7.84 29.15
N ASP A 459 -5.89 7.52 30.43
CA ASP A 459 -6.87 7.75 31.49
C ASP A 459 -6.93 9.25 31.83
N CYS A 460 -7.88 9.95 31.22
CA CYS A 460 -8.08 11.39 31.42
C CYS A 460 -9.55 11.75 31.40
N GLU A 461 -9.90 12.84 32.06
CA GLU A 461 -11.29 13.28 32.23
C GLU A 461 -11.87 13.97 30.98
N ILE A 462 -11.47 13.57 29.76
CA ILE A 462 -11.98 14.17 28.50
C ILE A 462 -13.51 14.13 28.47
N ASN A 463 -14.11 12.99 28.85
CA ASN A 463 -15.56 12.84 28.88
C ASN A 463 -16.22 13.91 29.77
N LYS A 464 -15.65 14.17 30.96
CA LYS A 464 -16.19 15.20 31.86
C LYS A 464 -16.07 16.60 31.27
N HIS A 465 -14.96 16.89 30.57
CA HIS A 465 -14.78 18.17 29.89
C HIS A 465 -15.78 18.34 28.74
N VAL A 466 -15.93 17.34 27.86
CA VAL A 466 -16.89 17.37 26.74
C VAL A 466 -18.33 17.51 27.25
N GLU A 467 -18.73 16.72 28.25
CA GLU A 467 -20.05 16.82 28.87
C GLU A 467 -20.32 18.20 29.49
N LYS A 468 -19.32 18.78 30.18
CA LYS A 468 -19.42 20.13 30.75
C LYS A 468 -19.60 21.19 29.66
N ILE A 469 -18.82 21.10 28.57
CA ILE A 469 -18.91 22.02 27.42
C ILE A 469 -20.30 21.95 26.79
N GLU A 470 -20.75 20.75 26.45
CA GLU A 470 -22.06 20.54 25.84
C GLU A 470 -23.19 21.00 26.75
N LYS A 471 -23.12 20.71 28.05
CA LYS A 471 -24.12 21.14 29.02
C LYS A 471 -24.30 22.66 29.01
N ILE A 472 -23.21 23.44 29.05
CA ILE A 472 -23.29 24.91 29.03
C ILE A 472 -23.95 25.42 27.74
N ILE A 473 -23.61 24.83 26.60
CA ILE A 473 -24.19 25.21 25.30
C ILE A 473 -25.69 24.86 25.27
N PHE A 474 -26.05 23.63 25.61
CA PHE A 474 -27.44 23.16 25.55
C PHE A 474 -28.32 23.83 26.61
N ASP A 475 -27.83 24.11 27.81
CA ASP A 475 -28.58 24.88 28.83
C ASP A 475 -29.00 26.25 28.25
N LYS A 476 -28.09 26.94 27.55
CA LYS A 476 -28.40 28.22 26.90
C LYS A 476 -29.36 28.08 25.71
N ILE A 477 -29.18 27.05 24.87
CA ILE A 477 -30.08 26.74 23.76
C ILE A 477 -31.50 26.42 24.29
N HIS A 478 -31.63 25.68 25.38
CA HIS A 478 -32.90 25.36 26.01
C HIS A 478 -33.56 26.58 26.68
N ILE A 479 -32.78 27.51 27.24
CA ILE A 479 -33.32 28.81 27.69
C ILE A 479 -33.96 29.55 26.52
N TRP A 480 -33.26 29.65 25.37
CA TRP A 480 -33.82 30.29 24.17
C TRP A 480 -35.05 29.54 23.63
N ALA A 481 -35.02 28.21 23.58
CA ALA A 481 -36.17 27.40 23.17
C ALA A 481 -37.38 27.60 24.10
N GLY A 482 -37.15 27.70 25.41
CA GLY A 482 -38.20 28.01 26.39
C GLY A 482 -38.83 29.39 26.18
N VAL A 483 -38.04 30.39 25.78
CA VAL A 483 -38.56 31.72 25.37
C VAL A 483 -39.41 31.58 24.11
N VAL A 484 -38.93 30.85 23.09
CA VAL A 484 -39.71 30.58 21.87
C VAL A 484 -41.04 29.91 22.19
N ASP A 485 -41.07 29.00 23.16
CA ASP A 485 -42.29 28.29 23.55
C ASP A 485 -43.30 29.15 24.34
N GLN A 486 -42.83 30.11 25.14
CA GLN A 486 -43.65 30.81 26.13
C GLN A 486 -43.98 32.27 25.76
N ASP A 487 -43.11 32.93 24.98
CA ASP A 487 -43.24 34.35 24.68
C ASP A 487 -44.20 34.61 23.51
N SER A 488 -45.03 35.64 23.64
CA SER A 488 -45.95 36.09 22.60
C SER A 488 -45.34 37.16 21.68
N SER A 489 -44.20 37.75 22.07
CA SER A 489 -43.47 38.75 21.30
C SER A 489 -42.70 38.13 20.15
N VAL A 490 -43.22 38.33 18.93
CA VAL A 490 -42.59 37.84 17.68
C VAL A 490 -41.14 38.30 17.52
N GLN A 491 -40.81 39.52 17.97
CA GLN A 491 -39.46 40.09 17.88
C GLN A 491 -38.46 39.39 18.82
N HIS A 492 -38.93 38.99 20.00
CA HIS A 492 -38.07 38.30 20.97
C HIS A 492 -37.86 36.85 20.54
N VAL A 493 -38.93 36.19 20.06
CA VAL A 493 -38.88 34.86 19.45
C VAL A 493 -37.92 34.83 18.26
N SER A 494 -38.02 35.79 17.33
CA SER A 494 -37.12 35.85 16.15
C SER A 494 -35.65 35.98 16.56
N THR A 495 -35.36 36.81 17.58
CA THR A 495 -33.99 37.00 18.09
C THR A 495 -33.42 35.71 18.68
N CYS A 496 -34.21 34.97 19.46
CA CYS A 496 -33.80 33.68 20.03
C CYS A 496 -33.53 32.64 18.94
N LEU A 497 -34.41 32.53 17.93
CA LEU A 497 -34.24 31.61 16.81
C LEU A 497 -32.99 31.93 15.98
N ILE A 498 -32.75 33.21 15.69
CA ILE A 498 -31.53 33.65 14.97
C ILE A 498 -30.27 33.32 15.78
N ASN A 499 -30.29 33.51 17.11
CA ASN A 499 -29.16 33.14 17.96
C ASN A 499 -28.91 31.63 18.01
N MET A 500 -29.97 30.82 18.19
CA MET A 500 -29.85 29.35 18.12
C MET A 500 -29.29 28.91 16.77
N LYS A 501 -29.76 29.51 15.67
CA LYS A 501 -29.25 29.21 14.33
C LYS A 501 -27.81 29.65 14.14
N ARG A 502 -27.43 30.81 14.69
CA ARG A 502 -26.04 31.30 14.66
C ARG A 502 -25.12 30.28 15.33
N VAL A 503 -25.47 29.77 16.50
CA VAL A 503 -24.69 28.71 17.16
C VAL A 503 -24.65 27.46 16.30
N SER A 504 -25.79 27.04 15.75
CA SER A 504 -25.88 25.84 14.91
C SER A 504 -25.05 25.92 13.62
N ASN A 505 -24.94 27.09 13.00
CA ASN A 505 -24.16 27.30 11.79
C ASN A 505 -22.65 27.35 12.08
N ASN A 506 -22.28 27.80 13.28
CA ASN A 506 -20.89 27.95 13.66
C ASN A 506 -20.33 26.75 14.44
N ILE A 507 -21.15 25.90 15.06
CA ILE A 507 -20.71 24.69 15.78
C ILE A 507 -21.29 23.45 15.10
N SER A 508 -20.63 23.01 14.04
CA SER A 508 -21.13 21.96 13.13
C SER A 508 -21.38 20.62 13.81
N SER A 509 -20.52 20.23 14.77
CA SER A 509 -20.62 18.99 15.54
C SER A 509 -21.91 18.89 16.37
N LEU A 510 -22.55 20.01 16.72
CA LEU A 510 -23.78 20.05 17.51
C LEU A 510 -25.03 20.41 16.68
N LYS A 511 -24.85 20.75 15.39
CA LYS A 511 -25.89 21.26 14.50
C LYS A 511 -27.16 20.40 14.48
N VAL A 512 -27.02 19.07 14.34
CA VAL A 512 -28.18 18.17 14.23
C VAL A 512 -29.05 18.23 15.48
N ARG A 513 -28.43 18.20 16.67
CA ARG A 513 -29.12 18.29 17.96
C ARG A 513 -29.76 19.66 18.16
N ILE A 514 -29.07 20.73 17.78
CA ILE A 514 -29.62 22.10 17.88
C ILE A 514 -30.80 22.28 16.91
N HIS A 515 -30.71 21.76 15.67
CA HIS A 515 -31.81 21.79 14.70
C HIS A 515 -33.06 21.08 15.23
N GLN A 516 -32.90 19.92 15.88
CA GLN A 516 -34.02 19.20 16.51
C GLN A 516 -34.72 20.07 17.55
N ILE A 517 -33.96 20.73 18.44
CA ILE A 517 -34.53 21.63 19.47
C ILE A 517 -35.23 22.83 18.81
N ILE A 518 -34.64 23.43 17.77
CA ILE A 518 -35.25 24.53 17.01
C ILE A 518 -36.57 24.06 16.40
N ASP A 519 -36.59 22.92 15.73
CA ASP A 519 -37.78 22.40 15.05
C ASP A 519 -38.90 22.06 16.04
N GLU A 520 -38.57 21.47 17.20
CA GLU A 520 -39.52 21.22 18.29
C GLU A 520 -40.12 22.53 18.84
N ALA A 521 -39.28 23.54 19.12
CA ALA A 521 -39.74 24.84 19.60
C ALA A 521 -40.63 25.54 18.57
N LEU A 522 -40.29 25.45 17.27
CA LEU A 522 -41.12 26.00 16.19
C LEU A 522 -42.47 25.30 16.07
N ILE A 523 -42.52 23.97 16.22
CA ILE A 523 -43.76 23.19 16.20
C ILE A 523 -44.64 23.61 17.39
N ASN A 524 -44.08 23.73 18.59
CA ASN A 524 -44.80 24.17 19.78
C ASN A 524 -45.33 25.59 19.61
N TYR A 525 -44.50 26.52 19.12
CA TYR A 525 -44.90 27.89 18.85
C TYR A 525 -46.04 27.97 17.82
N LYS A 526 -45.95 27.20 16.72
CA LYS A 526 -46.98 27.11 15.67
C LYS A 526 -48.28 26.52 16.19
N ASN A 527 -48.23 25.48 17.04
CA ASN A 527 -49.43 24.85 17.62
C ASN A 527 -50.14 25.73 18.66
N LYS A 528 -49.39 26.52 19.44
CA LYS A 528 -49.95 27.46 20.42
C LYS A 528 -50.58 28.69 19.77
N THR A 529 -49.94 29.21 18.73
CA THR A 529 -50.45 30.34 17.97
C THR A 529 -51.60 29.87 17.07
N LYS A 530 -52.82 29.77 17.61
CA LYS A 530 -54.05 29.55 16.82
C LYS A 530 -54.27 30.63 15.73
N ASP A 531 -53.53 31.73 15.81
CA ASP A 531 -53.48 32.81 14.85
C ASP A 531 -52.25 32.67 13.94
N SER A 532 -52.45 32.21 12.70
CA SER A 532 -51.35 32.05 11.72
C SER A 532 -50.67 33.38 11.36
N THR A 533 -51.27 34.52 11.74
CA THR A 533 -50.76 35.85 11.47
C THR A 533 -49.45 36.11 12.23
N ASN A 534 -49.29 35.53 13.43
CA ASN A 534 -48.06 35.67 14.22
C ASN A 534 -46.89 34.88 13.60
N PHE A 535 -47.13 33.67 13.11
CA PHE A 535 -46.10 32.88 12.42
C PHE A 535 -45.70 33.51 11.07
N SER A 536 -46.65 34.14 10.38
CA SER A 536 -46.39 34.91 9.15
C SER A 536 -45.53 36.14 9.44
N LYS A 537 -45.82 36.89 10.52
CA LYS A 537 -44.98 38.00 11.00
C LYS A 537 -43.58 37.52 11.40
N LEU A 538 -43.47 36.38 12.08
CA LEU A 538 -42.20 35.77 12.45
C LEU A 538 -41.36 35.49 11.21
N SER A 539 -41.97 34.85 10.20
CA SER A 539 -41.32 34.53 8.92
C SER A 539 -40.78 35.79 8.23
N ALA A 540 -41.56 36.87 8.20
CA ALA A 540 -41.14 38.14 7.62
C ALA A 540 -39.99 38.81 8.38
N ILE A 541 -40.06 38.84 9.73
CA ILE A 541 -39.01 39.43 10.57
C ILE A 541 -37.70 38.64 10.45
N VAL A 542 -37.77 37.30 10.48
CA VAL A 542 -36.60 36.44 10.30
C VAL A 542 -36.00 36.63 8.90
N ASN A 543 -36.82 36.76 7.85
CA ASN A 543 -36.32 37.02 6.49
C ASN A 543 -35.61 38.37 6.32
N GLN A 544 -35.98 39.36 7.14
CA GLN A 544 -35.40 40.70 7.16
C GLN A 544 -34.19 40.82 8.10
N ASP A 545 -33.71 39.70 8.67
CA ASP A 545 -32.52 39.69 9.50
C ASP A 545 -31.30 40.28 8.75
N ALA A 546 -30.72 41.32 9.33
CA ALA A 546 -29.58 42.03 8.75
C ALA A 546 -28.31 41.17 8.67
N SER A 547 -28.22 40.09 9.46
CA SER A 547 -27.05 39.19 9.44
C SER A 547 -27.10 38.11 8.36
N GLY A 548 -28.21 37.98 7.62
CA GLY A 548 -28.42 36.93 6.60
C GLY A 548 -28.67 35.53 7.14
N ILE A 549 -28.44 35.30 8.43
CA ILE A 549 -28.71 34.03 9.12
C ILE A 549 -30.20 33.68 9.00
N GLY A 550 -31.09 34.67 9.06
CA GLY A 550 -32.52 34.44 8.96
C GLY A 550 -32.99 33.85 7.63
N GLN A 551 -32.37 34.21 6.50
CA GLN A 551 -32.70 33.59 5.21
C GLN A 551 -32.21 32.14 5.11
N SER A 552 -31.01 31.84 5.63
CA SER A 552 -30.52 30.46 5.78
C SER A 552 -31.41 29.64 6.73
N PHE A 553 -31.90 30.25 7.81
CA PHE A 553 -32.84 29.63 8.73
C PHE A 553 -34.13 29.21 8.02
N ILE A 554 -34.74 30.14 7.27
CA ILE A 554 -35.96 29.88 6.50
C ILE A 554 -35.76 28.74 5.50
N ALA A 555 -34.61 28.68 4.83
CA ALA A 555 -34.33 27.66 3.82
C ALA A 555 -34.15 26.24 4.41
N GLU A 556 -33.75 26.12 5.68
CA GLU A 556 -33.34 24.84 6.27
C GLU A 556 -34.38 24.22 7.21
N HIS A 557 -35.28 25.02 7.77
CA HIS A 557 -36.26 24.56 8.74
C HIS A 557 -37.62 24.33 8.09
N LYS A 558 -38.13 23.10 8.18
CA LYS A 558 -39.37 22.65 7.51
C LYS A 558 -40.58 23.54 7.82
N ALA A 559 -40.64 24.09 9.03
CA ALA A 559 -41.71 25.00 9.45
C ALA A 559 -41.86 26.25 8.54
N PHE A 560 -40.79 26.65 7.84
CA PHE A 560 -40.78 27.81 6.93
C PHE A 560 -40.86 27.42 5.44
N GLN A 561 -40.96 26.14 5.10
CA GLN A 561 -40.98 25.67 3.71
C GLN A 561 -42.06 26.38 2.88
N GLY A 562 -43.25 26.61 3.47
CA GLY A 562 -44.31 27.37 2.83
C GLY A 562 -43.91 28.81 2.50
N TYR A 563 -43.22 29.50 3.41
CA TYR A 563 -42.77 30.87 3.20
C TYR A 563 -41.62 30.95 2.19
N SER A 564 -40.68 29.98 2.19
CA SER A 564 -39.67 29.90 1.12
C SER A 564 -40.31 29.76 -0.26
N LEU A 565 -41.37 28.95 -0.36
CA LEU A 565 -42.13 28.77 -1.59
C LEU A 565 -42.86 30.06 -2.01
N SER A 566 -43.45 30.80 -1.07
CA SER A 566 -44.08 32.09 -1.39
C SER A 566 -43.08 33.12 -1.94
N LEU A 567 -41.89 33.23 -1.34
CA LEU A 567 -40.83 34.10 -1.85
C LEU A 567 -40.35 33.68 -3.25
N PHE A 568 -40.21 32.37 -3.48
CA PHE A 568 -39.83 31.86 -4.81
C PHE A 568 -40.88 32.18 -5.87
N ASN A 569 -42.16 31.98 -5.54
CA ASN A 569 -43.27 32.30 -6.42
C ASN A 569 -43.34 33.80 -6.72
N GLU A 570 -43.13 34.67 -5.74
CA GLU A 570 -43.10 36.12 -5.94
C GLU A 570 -42.00 36.54 -6.92
N LYS A 571 -40.80 35.92 -6.83
CA LYS A 571 -39.69 36.20 -7.75
C LYS A 571 -39.97 35.73 -9.17
N THR A 572 -40.62 34.58 -9.35
CA THR A 572 -40.83 33.95 -10.66
C THR A 572 -42.11 34.41 -11.38
N GLN A 573 -43.15 34.83 -10.65
CA GLN A 573 -44.43 35.29 -11.23
C GLN A 573 -44.36 36.66 -11.91
N ARG A 574 -43.24 37.39 -11.78
CA ARG A 574 -43.02 38.67 -12.50
C ARG A 574 -42.96 38.51 -14.02
N HIS A 575 -42.72 37.30 -14.52
CA HIS A 575 -42.53 37.01 -15.93
C HIS A 575 -43.59 36.00 -16.42
N ASP A 576 -44.62 36.54 -17.06
CA ASP A 576 -45.75 35.76 -17.59
C ASP A 576 -45.47 35.11 -18.96
N ILE A 577 -46.49 34.47 -19.54
CA ILE A 577 -46.38 33.82 -20.85
C ILE A 577 -45.95 34.78 -21.96
N ASP A 578 -46.34 36.05 -21.91
CA ASP A 578 -45.99 37.01 -22.95
C ASP A 578 -44.52 37.43 -22.86
N TYR A 579 -43.98 37.56 -21.64
CA TYR A 579 -42.54 37.71 -21.45
C TYR A 579 -41.77 36.49 -22.02
N ILE A 580 -42.21 35.27 -21.70
CA ILE A 580 -41.56 34.04 -22.18
C ILE A 580 -41.59 33.97 -23.70
N LEU A 581 -42.76 34.14 -24.32
CA LEU A 581 -42.90 34.07 -25.78
C LEU A 581 -42.18 35.22 -26.49
N LYS A 582 -42.06 36.39 -25.87
CA LYS A 582 -41.27 37.50 -26.43
C LYS A 582 -39.79 37.13 -26.54
N ASN A 583 -39.23 36.53 -25.48
CA ASN A 583 -37.79 36.32 -25.34
C ASN A 583 -37.31 34.89 -25.68
N ILE A 584 -38.22 33.94 -25.93
CA ILE A 584 -37.85 32.59 -26.39
C ILE A 584 -37.23 32.64 -27.80
N THR A 585 -36.13 31.91 -27.97
CA THR A 585 -35.40 31.78 -29.24
C THR A 585 -35.13 30.30 -29.55
N GLY A 586 -34.65 30.00 -30.76
CA GLY A 586 -34.37 28.64 -31.21
C GLY A 586 -34.88 28.39 -32.63
N ASP A 587 -34.92 27.11 -33.03
CA ASP A 587 -35.54 26.69 -34.29
C ASP A 587 -37.03 27.05 -34.31
N PHE A 588 -37.63 27.15 -35.51
CA PHE A 588 -38.99 27.66 -35.74
C PHE A 588 -39.97 27.48 -34.57
N ILE A 589 -40.51 28.61 -34.08
CA ILE A 589 -41.40 28.69 -32.92
C ILE A 589 -42.70 29.38 -33.33
N ASN A 590 -43.80 28.64 -33.36
CA ASN A 590 -45.13 29.21 -33.52
C ASN A 590 -45.64 29.78 -32.19
N LYS A 591 -45.33 31.06 -31.94
CA LYS A 591 -45.65 31.76 -30.68
C LYS A 591 -47.15 31.86 -30.43
N ASP A 592 -47.97 32.05 -31.47
CA ASP A 592 -49.43 32.17 -31.32
C ASP A 592 -50.07 30.83 -30.94
N LEU A 593 -49.61 29.73 -31.54
CA LEU A 593 -50.05 28.40 -31.17
C LEU A 593 -49.65 28.05 -29.72
N LEU A 594 -48.40 28.34 -29.33
CA LEU A 594 -47.95 28.16 -27.96
C LEU A 594 -48.78 28.99 -26.97
N ARG A 595 -49.08 30.25 -27.30
CA ARG A 595 -49.96 31.11 -26.48
C ARG A 595 -51.34 30.47 -26.33
N LYS A 596 -51.93 30.00 -27.43
CA LYS A 596 -53.26 29.34 -27.42
C LYS A 596 -53.25 28.08 -26.55
N ARG A 597 -52.27 27.20 -26.72
CA ARG A 597 -52.15 25.93 -25.96
C ARG A 597 -51.83 26.18 -24.48
N HIS A 598 -51.02 27.20 -24.18
CA HIS A 598 -50.74 27.61 -22.81
C HIS A 598 -52.00 28.14 -22.12
N LYS A 599 -52.80 28.96 -22.82
CA LYS A 599 -54.08 29.44 -22.30
C LYS A 599 -55.04 28.27 -22.00
N GLU A 600 -55.18 27.33 -22.93
CA GLU A 600 -55.96 26.10 -22.71
C GLU A 600 -55.49 25.32 -21.48
N PHE A 601 -54.18 25.11 -21.35
CA PHE A 601 -53.57 24.51 -20.15
C PHE A 601 -53.92 25.29 -18.87
N GLN A 602 -53.76 26.62 -18.89
CA GLN A 602 -53.93 27.48 -17.72
C GLN A 602 -55.38 27.54 -17.25
N ASP A 603 -56.34 27.59 -18.18
CA ASP A 603 -57.77 27.58 -17.90
C ASP A 603 -58.16 26.25 -17.23
N ILE A 604 -57.76 25.11 -17.81
CA ILE A 604 -58.03 23.78 -17.26
C ILE A 604 -57.35 23.60 -15.89
N TYR A 605 -56.06 23.94 -15.79
CA TYR A 605 -55.32 23.86 -14.53
C TYR A 605 -56.00 24.71 -13.45
N GLY A 606 -56.38 25.94 -13.77
CA GLY A 606 -57.08 26.83 -12.84
C GLY A 606 -58.43 26.29 -12.39
N ASP A 607 -59.22 25.69 -13.29
CA ASP A 607 -60.48 25.01 -12.97
C ASP A 607 -60.25 23.81 -12.04
N LEU A 608 -59.26 22.96 -12.33
CA LEU A 608 -58.92 21.80 -11.52
C LEU A 608 -58.47 22.20 -10.11
N ILE A 609 -57.59 23.20 -9.99
CA ILE A 609 -57.19 23.73 -8.69
C ILE A 609 -58.42 24.29 -7.96
N ARG A 610 -59.28 25.11 -8.59
CA ARG A 610 -60.52 25.61 -7.95
C ARG A 610 -61.46 24.49 -7.50
N LYS A 611 -61.55 23.40 -8.26
CA LYS A 611 -62.41 22.24 -7.97
C LYS A 611 -61.89 21.40 -6.80
N TYR A 612 -60.58 21.11 -6.77
CA TYR A 612 -59.97 20.12 -5.89
C TYR A 612 -59.11 20.69 -4.75
N LEU A 613 -58.79 22.00 -4.75
CA LEU A 613 -58.06 22.66 -3.66
C LEU A 613 -58.99 22.98 -2.50
N LYS A 614 -59.38 21.94 -1.74
CA LYS A 614 -60.06 22.08 -0.46
C LYS A 614 -59.50 21.03 0.51
N ASP A 615 -59.65 21.29 1.80
CA ASP A 615 -59.23 20.34 2.83
C ASP A 615 -60.08 19.05 2.74
N ASN A 616 -59.45 17.88 2.88
CA ASN A 616 -60.10 16.55 2.79
C ASN A 616 -60.78 16.13 1.46
N VAL A 617 -60.40 16.66 0.30
CA VAL A 617 -60.97 16.21 -0.99
C VAL A 617 -60.33 14.91 -1.49
N GLU A 618 -61.16 13.92 -1.85
CA GLU A 618 -60.75 12.69 -2.52
C GLU A 618 -60.18 13.00 -3.92
N ARG A 619 -58.86 12.87 -4.06
CA ARG A 619 -58.11 13.13 -5.30
C ARG A 619 -58.25 12.00 -6.33
N GLU A 620 -58.92 10.92 -5.96
CA GLU A 620 -59.15 9.73 -6.78
C GLU A 620 -59.90 10.07 -8.08
N ASN A 621 -60.89 10.98 -8.01
CA ASN A 621 -61.61 11.45 -9.19
C ASN A 621 -60.69 12.15 -10.20
N LEU A 622 -59.75 12.98 -9.73
CA LEU A 622 -58.76 13.62 -10.61
C LEU A 622 -57.82 12.58 -11.25
N ILE A 623 -57.41 11.56 -10.50
CA ILE A 623 -56.58 10.46 -11.01
C ILE A 623 -57.33 9.68 -12.11
N VAL A 624 -58.60 9.34 -11.87
CA VAL A 624 -59.46 8.65 -12.84
C VAL A 624 -59.68 9.51 -14.07
N GLU A 625 -60.04 10.80 -13.90
CA GLU A 625 -60.18 11.78 -14.99
C GLU A 625 -58.88 11.85 -15.83
N THR A 626 -57.72 11.89 -15.17
CA THR A 626 -56.40 11.93 -15.86
C THR A 626 -56.16 10.69 -16.72
N LYS A 627 -56.43 9.49 -16.17
CA LYS A 627 -56.28 8.22 -16.89
C LYS A 627 -57.26 8.10 -18.06
N LEU A 628 -58.48 8.61 -17.91
CA LEU A 628 -59.49 8.66 -18.98
C LEU A 628 -59.06 9.60 -20.12
N VAL A 629 -58.49 10.77 -19.80
CA VAL A 629 -57.97 11.70 -20.81
C VAL A 629 -56.83 11.07 -21.60
N ALA A 630 -55.91 10.39 -20.92
CA ALA A 630 -54.81 9.67 -21.59
C ALA A 630 -55.39 8.60 -22.54
N GLY A 631 -56.28 7.75 -22.03
CA GLY A 631 -56.83 6.60 -22.74
C GLY A 631 -55.82 5.45 -22.85
N ASP A 632 -56.20 4.35 -23.50
CA ASP A 632 -55.30 3.20 -23.74
C ASP A 632 -54.47 3.40 -25.01
N ILE A 633 -53.59 4.41 -24.99
CA ILE A 633 -52.64 4.66 -26.09
C ILE A 633 -51.43 3.76 -25.90
N LYS A 634 -51.09 2.97 -26.94
CA LYS A 634 -49.92 2.08 -26.95
C LYS A 634 -48.95 2.54 -28.02
N GLN A 635 -47.69 2.74 -27.64
CA GLN A 635 -46.60 3.13 -28.54
C GLN A 635 -45.65 1.95 -28.67
N THR A 636 -45.49 1.46 -29.90
CA THR A 636 -44.60 0.34 -30.22
C THR A 636 -43.36 0.85 -30.95
N PRO A 637 -42.18 0.21 -30.83
CA PRO A 637 -40.96 0.65 -31.54
C PRO A 637 -41.17 0.86 -33.06
N GLU A 638 -42.01 0.02 -33.67
CA GLU A 638 -42.32 0.03 -35.11
C GLU A 638 -43.34 1.11 -35.48
N LYS A 639 -44.32 1.38 -34.61
CA LYS A 639 -45.43 2.30 -34.88
C LYS A 639 -45.67 3.27 -33.73
N ILE A 640 -45.43 4.55 -34.03
CA ILE A 640 -45.70 5.68 -33.14
C ILE A 640 -46.99 6.38 -33.59
N ALA A 641 -47.99 6.43 -32.72
CA ALA A 641 -49.22 7.17 -32.94
C ALA A 641 -49.09 8.57 -32.33
N TRP A 642 -48.78 9.58 -33.15
CA TRP A 642 -48.65 10.98 -32.75
C TRP A 642 -49.43 11.94 -33.65
N ASP A 643 -50.72 11.66 -33.84
CA ASP A 643 -51.62 12.48 -34.65
C ASP A 643 -52.23 13.64 -33.83
N ALA A 644 -53.09 14.45 -34.48
CA ALA A 644 -53.76 15.57 -33.82
C ALA A 644 -54.56 15.15 -32.58
N SER A 645 -55.17 13.96 -32.57
CA SER A 645 -55.97 13.48 -31.44
C SER A 645 -55.12 13.23 -30.18
N VAL A 646 -53.85 12.85 -30.35
CA VAL A 646 -52.90 12.70 -29.25
C VAL A 646 -52.39 14.07 -28.80
N ARG A 647 -52.03 14.94 -29.77
CA ARG A 647 -51.47 16.27 -29.47
C ARG A 647 -52.46 17.20 -28.79
N ASP A 648 -53.72 17.13 -29.18
CA ASP A 648 -54.80 17.92 -28.58
C ASP A 648 -55.05 17.55 -27.11
N LYS A 649 -54.67 16.33 -26.69
CA LYS A 649 -54.76 15.93 -25.27
C LYS A 649 -53.64 16.52 -24.41
N VAL A 650 -52.52 16.95 -24.99
CA VAL A 650 -51.32 17.32 -24.23
C VAL A 650 -51.54 18.49 -23.27
N PRO A 651 -52.16 19.63 -23.65
CA PRO A 651 -52.43 20.72 -22.70
C PRO A 651 -53.28 20.27 -21.53
N ARG A 652 -54.31 19.46 -21.80
CA ARG A 652 -55.20 18.91 -20.78
C ARG A 652 -54.47 17.93 -19.86
N LEU A 653 -53.71 16.98 -20.41
CA LEU A 653 -52.91 16.03 -19.62
C LEU A 653 -51.90 16.75 -18.74
N LEU A 654 -51.20 17.73 -19.30
CA LEU A 654 -50.23 18.53 -18.56
C LEU A 654 -50.90 19.30 -17.41
N ALA A 655 -52.09 19.87 -17.64
CA ALA A 655 -52.89 20.53 -16.61
C ALA A 655 -53.28 19.57 -15.49
N HIS A 656 -53.67 18.33 -15.81
CA HIS A 656 -54.02 17.32 -14.81
C HIS A 656 -52.80 16.85 -14.01
N VAL A 657 -51.67 16.57 -14.69
CA VAL A 657 -50.41 16.17 -14.04
C VAL A 657 -49.91 17.27 -13.10
N PHE A 658 -49.89 18.53 -13.56
CA PHE A 658 -49.49 19.63 -12.69
C PHE A 658 -50.51 19.92 -11.59
N ALA A 659 -51.82 19.78 -11.82
CA ALA A 659 -52.81 19.91 -10.76
C ALA A 659 -52.61 18.85 -9.67
N LEU A 660 -52.38 17.57 -10.04
CA LEU A 660 -52.04 16.51 -9.09
C LEU A 660 -50.78 16.85 -8.30
N TRP A 661 -49.72 17.27 -9.00
CA TRP A 661 -48.46 17.68 -8.38
C TRP A 661 -48.65 18.84 -7.40
N THR A 662 -49.36 19.90 -7.80
CA THR A 662 -49.66 21.05 -6.93
C THR A 662 -50.49 20.63 -5.71
N LEU A 663 -51.55 19.84 -5.91
CA LEU A 663 -52.44 19.40 -4.83
C LEU A 663 -51.74 18.46 -3.84
N GLN A 664 -50.86 17.58 -4.33
CA GLN A 664 -50.03 16.72 -3.47
C GLN A 664 -49.06 17.52 -2.61
N ASN A 665 -48.68 18.72 -3.05
CA ASN A 665 -47.78 19.63 -2.34
C ASN A 665 -48.52 20.85 -1.73
N ALA A 666 -49.84 20.78 -1.56
CA ALA A 666 -50.66 21.91 -1.08
C ALA A 666 -50.75 22.04 0.45
N SER A 667 -50.02 21.24 1.24
CA SER A 667 -50.09 21.30 2.72
C SER A 667 -49.83 22.72 3.24
N ASN A 668 -48.81 23.39 2.70
CA ASN A 668 -48.43 24.75 3.10
C ASN A 668 -49.50 25.80 2.77
N TYR A 669 -50.37 25.54 1.78
CA TYR A 669 -51.48 26.43 1.43
C TYR A 669 -52.56 26.43 2.52
N PHE A 670 -52.90 25.26 3.06
CA PHE A 670 -53.92 25.12 4.10
C PHE A 670 -53.46 25.57 5.49
N GLU A 671 -52.15 25.72 5.69
CA GLU A 671 -51.55 26.15 6.96
C GLU A 671 -51.58 27.67 7.19
N VAL A 672 -51.94 28.48 6.19
CA VAL A 672 -51.98 29.95 6.26
C VAL A 672 -53.42 30.45 6.46
N ALA A 673 -53.68 31.31 7.45
CA ALA A 673 -55.02 31.82 7.80
C ALA A 673 -55.43 33.13 7.09
N THR A 674 -54.54 33.82 6.38
CA THR A 674 -54.90 35.03 5.61
C THR A 674 -55.12 34.74 4.13
N GLU A 675 -56.31 35.10 3.62
CA GLU A 675 -56.71 34.84 2.23
C GLU A 675 -55.90 35.67 1.20
N GLU A 676 -55.45 36.88 1.55
CA GLU A 676 -54.83 37.85 0.61
C GLU A 676 -53.54 37.35 -0.07
N ASN A 677 -52.81 36.39 0.51
CA ASN A 677 -51.56 35.86 -0.07
C ASN A 677 -51.48 34.33 -0.09
N GLN A 678 -52.55 33.62 0.27
CA GLN A 678 -52.55 32.16 0.43
C GLN A 678 -52.10 31.43 -0.85
N SER A 679 -52.51 31.92 -2.02
CA SER A 679 -52.18 31.31 -3.32
C SER A 679 -50.68 31.32 -3.67
N SER A 680 -49.89 32.19 -3.04
CA SER A 680 -48.42 32.24 -3.19
C SER A 680 -47.73 31.06 -2.52
N TYR A 681 -48.39 30.34 -1.62
CA TYR A 681 -47.85 29.15 -0.94
C TYR A 681 -48.11 27.85 -1.72
N LEU A 682 -48.73 27.92 -2.89
CA LEU A 682 -48.93 26.76 -3.76
C LEU A 682 -47.71 26.53 -4.63
N LEU A 683 -47.32 25.26 -4.76
CA LEU A 683 -46.29 24.87 -5.71
C LEU A 683 -46.92 24.82 -7.11
N ARG A 684 -46.59 25.77 -7.99
CA ARG A 684 -47.26 25.96 -9.28
C ARG A 684 -46.25 25.91 -10.44
N PRO A 685 -46.64 25.38 -11.60
CA PRO A 685 -45.80 25.48 -12.79
C PRO A 685 -45.76 26.92 -13.31
N HIS A 686 -44.59 27.39 -13.73
CA HIS A 686 -44.47 28.67 -14.42
C HIS A 686 -44.54 28.49 -15.95
N ALA A 687 -44.86 29.57 -16.66
CA ALA A 687 -45.07 29.54 -18.11
C ALA A 687 -43.86 28.96 -18.88
N ALA A 688 -42.64 29.27 -18.43
CA ALA A 688 -41.41 28.75 -19.04
C ALA A 688 -41.27 27.22 -18.98
N GLN A 689 -41.70 26.57 -17.89
CA GLN A 689 -41.73 25.10 -17.77
C GLN A 689 -42.75 24.52 -18.75
N VAL A 690 -43.97 25.06 -18.75
CA VAL A 690 -45.07 24.58 -19.61
C VAL A 690 -44.69 24.69 -21.09
N VAL A 691 -44.15 25.85 -21.50
CA VAL A 691 -43.68 26.05 -22.87
C VAL A 691 -42.53 25.12 -23.20
N SER A 692 -41.55 24.94 -22.30
CA SER A 692 -40.46 23.96 -22.51
C SER A 692 -40.99 22.55 -22.76
N ILE A 693 -41.96 22.08 -21.97
CA ILE A 693 -42.59 20.76 -22.15
C ILE A 693 -43.32 20.68 -23.50
N PHE A 694 -44.07 21.72 -23.88
CA PHE A 694 -44.71 21.78 -25.20
C PHE A 694 -43.69 21.67 -26.33
N ARG A 695 -42.59 22.40 -26.25
CA ARG A 695 -41.50 22.33 -27.23
C ARG A 695 -40.89 20.93 -27.29
N MET A 696 -40.67 20.28 -26.14
CA MET A 696 -40.18 18.89 -26.10
C MET A 696 -41.13 17.90 -26.78
N LEU A 697 -42.45 18.08 -26.59
CA LEU A 697 -43.49 17.24 -27.17
C LEU A 697 -43.90 17.63 -28.60
N GLY A 698 -43.17 18.56 -29.23
CA GLY A 698 -43.37 18.98 -30.62
C GLY A 698 -44.40 20.09 -30.82
N ILE A 699 -45.07 20.56 -29.76
CA ILE A 699 -46.10 21.60 -29.87
C ILE A 699 -45.46 22.96 -30.18
N GLY A 700 -46.08 23.70 -31.10
CA GLY A 700 -45.53 24.97 -31.59
C GLY A 700 -44.46 24.81 -32.68
N ASP A 701 -44.14 23.58 -33.09
CA ASP A 701 -43.29 23.32 -34.25
C ASP A 701 -44.04 23.49 -35.57
N LYS A 702 -43.29 23.53 -36.69
CA LYS A 702 -43.86 23.63 -38.04
C LYS A 702 -44.75 22.43 -38.40
N LYS A 703 -44.41 21.23 -37.94
CA LYS A 703 -45.13 19.98 -38.23
C LYS A 703 -45.86 19.38 -37.04
N GLU A 704 -45.62 19.91 -35.83
CA GLU A 704 -46.09 19.35 -34.57
C GLU A 704 -45.81 17.84 -34.41
N GLU A 705 -44.62 17.37 -34.76
CA GLU A 705 -44.22 15.96 -34.64
C GLU A 705 -43.31 15.76 -33.43
N LEU A 706 -43.30 14.55 -32.85
CA LEU A 706 -42.22 14.16 -31.94
C LEU A 706 -40.92 14.06 -32.73
N THR A 707 -39.90 14.81 -32.29
CA THR A 707 -38.56 14.78 -32.87
C THR A 707 -37.52 14.77 -31.76
N ASN A 708 -36.30 14.37 -32.10
CA ASN A 708 -35.17 14.52 -31.19
C ASN A 708 -34.88 16.02 -31.00
N ASN A 709 -34.82 16.48 -29.74
CA ASN A 709 -34.74 17.91 -29.46
C ASN A 709 -34.18 18.25 -28.07
N LEU A 710 -33.61 19.44 -27.91
CA LEU A 710 -33.05 19.92 -26.65
C LEU A 710 -33.63 21.27 -26.27
N VAL A 711 -33.82 21.50 -24.98
CA VAL A 711 -34.31 22.77 -24.44
C VAL A 711 -33.33 23.33 -23.41
N GLN A 712 -32.84 24.55 -23.62
CA GLN A 712 -32.05 25.26 -22.62
C GLN A 712 -32.95 25.89 -21.56
N ILE A 713 -32.73 25.53 -20.30
CA ILE A 713 -33.43 26.07 -19.13
C ILE A 713 -32.36 26.46 -18.09
N GLY A 714 -32.44 27.68 -17.56
CA GLY A 714 -31.45 28.19 -16.63
C GLY A 714 -31.33 27.37 -15.35
N THR A 715 -30.17 27.45 -14.70
CA THR A 715 -29.92 26.76 -13.42
C THR A 715 -30.87 27.29 -12.33
N GLY A 716 -31.58 26.36 -11.66
CA GLY A 716 -32.56 26.71 -10.64
C GLY A 716 -33.95 27.13 -11.16
N GLU A 717 -34.19 27.01 -12.46
CA GLU A 717 -35.47 27.39 -13.10
C GLU A 717 -36.42 26.20 -13.34
N GLY A 718 -36.13 25.04 -12.73
CA GLY A 718 -37.04 23.88 -12.74
C GLY A 718 -36.85 22.89 -13.90
N LYS A 719 -35.60 22.59 -14.28
CA LYS A 719 -35.25 21.45 -15.16
C LYS A 719 -35.87 20.13 -14.67
N SER A 720 -35.70 19.82 -13.39
CA SER A 720 -36.25 18.62 -12.74
C SER A 720 -37.77 18.52 -12.86
N VAL A 721 -38.49 19.63 -12.67
CA VAL A 721 -39.96 19.70 -12.79
C VAL A 721 -40.39 19.49 -14.24
N THR A 722 -39.68 20.10 -15.19
CA THR A 722 -39.90 19.94 -16.63
C THR A 722 -39.74 18.47 -17.06
N LEU A 723 -38.65 17.82 -16.62
CA LEU A 723 -38.38 16.41 -16.92
C LEU A 723 -39.40 15.47 -16.28
N GLY A 724 -39.73 15.66 -14.99
CA GLY A 724 -40.69 14.82 -14.28
C GLY A 724 -42.10 14.86 -14.89
N ALA A 725 -42.58 16.06 -15.23
CA ALA A 725 -43.87 16.22 -15.90
C ALA A 725 -43.86 15.63 -17.33
N THR A 726 -42.79 15.86 -18.10
CA THR A 726 -42.63 15.29 -19.44
C THR A 726 -42.59 13.75 -19.39
N ALA A 727 -41.83 13.18 -18.46
CA ALA A 727 -41.75 11.73 -18.26
C ALA A 727 -43.11 11.12 -17.91
N THR A 728 -43.89 11.80 -17.04
CA THR A 728 -45.25 11.39 -16.68
C THR A 728 -46.16 11.33 -17.90
N ILE A 729 -46.16 12.41 -18.72
CA ILE A 729 -47.02 12.49 -19.91
C ILE A 729 -46.63 11.42 -20.92
N LEU A 730 -45.35 11.26 -21.21
CA LEU A 730 -44.87 10.24 -22.15
C LEU A 730 -45.23 8.83 -21.68
N ALA A 731 -45.10 8.53 -20.38
CA ALA A 731 -45.48 7.23 -19.83
C ALA A 731 -47.00 6.97 -19.91
N LEU A 732 -47.83 7.99 -19.65
CA LEU A 732 -49.28 7.94 -19.85
C LEU A 732 -49.67 7.74 -21.32
N LEU A 733 -48.91 8.31 -22.25
CA LEU A 733 -49.11 8.19 -23.68
C LEU A 733 -48.50 6.91 -24.28
N GLY A 734 -48.07 5.96 -23.44
CA GLY A 734 -47.69 4.61 -23.85
C GLY A 734 -46.20 4.37 -24.10
N PHE A 735 -45.32 5.30 -23.71
CA PHE A 735 -43.86 5.15 -23.84
C PHE A 735 -43.20 4.55 -22.58
N ASP A 736 -42.02 3.98 -22.76
CA ASP A 736 -41.06 3.71 -21.69
C ASP A 736 -40.03 4.85 -21.63
N VAL A 737 -39.91 5.52 -20.49
CA VAL A 737 -39.06 6.70 -20.33
C VAL A 737 -37.82 6.37 -19.50
N ARG A 738 -36.66 6.81 -19.98
CA ARG A 738 -35.39 6.81 -19.25
C ARG A 738 -34.95 8.24 -19.03
N CYS A 739 -34.79 8.64 -17.78
CA CYS A 739 -34.21 9.93 -17.41
C CYS A 739 -32.73 9.69 -17.04
N ALA A 740 -31.81 10.11 -17.89
CA ALA A 740 -30.38 10.01 -17.67
C ALA A 740 -29.85 11.33 -17.09
N CYS A 741 -29.17 11.24 -15.97
CA CYS A 741 -28.41 12.33 -15.36
C CYS A 741 -26.94 11.88 -15.23
N TYR A 742 -26.05 12.75 -14.77
CA TYR A 742 -24.67 12.37 -14.45
C TYR A 742 -24.50 11.97 -12.98
N SER A 743 -25.32 12.51 -12.07
CA SER A 743 -25.20 12.32 -10.62
C SER A 743 -26.30 11.41 -10.09
N GLU A 744 -25.91 10.40 -9.31
CA GLU A 744 -26.87 9.50 -8.66
C GLU A 744 -27.72 10.25 -7.61
N TYR A 745 -27.11 11.17 -6.84
CA TYR A 745 -27.83 11.99 -5.86
C TYR A 745 -28.91 12.84 -6.52
N LEU A 746 -28.57 13.60 -7.58
CA LEU A 746 -29.53 14.44 -8.29
C LEU A 746 -30.64 13.61 -8.95
N SER A 747 -30.26 12.49 -9.56
CA SER A 747 -31.20 11.55 -10.18
C SER A 747 -32.23 11.02 -9.17
N GLN A 748 -31.79 10.63 -7.98
CA GLN A 748 -32.68 10.14 -6.91
C GLN A 748 -33.56 11.25 -6.33
N ARG A 749 -33.02 12.46 -6.13
CA ARG A 749 -33.78 13.61 -5.67
C ARG A 749 -34.93 13.92 -6.62
N ASP A 750 -34.66 13.97 -7.92
CA ASP A 750 -35.64 14.33 -8.95
C ASP A 750 -36.71 13.25 -9.09
N TYR A 751 -36.32 11.97 -9.04
CA TYR A 751 -37.25 10.85 -8.99
C TYR A 751 -38.19 10.94 -7.78
N LYS A 752 -37.65 11.14 -6.57
CA LYS A 752 -38.45 11.26 -5.34
C LYS A 752 -39.43 12.45 -5.40
N GLY A 753 -39.04 13.56 -6.03
CA GLY A 753 -39.88 14.75 -6.16
C GLY A 753 -41.16 14.52 -6.98
N PHE A 754 -41.17 13.55 -7.90
CA PHE A 754 -42.34 13.20 -8.71
C PHE A 754 -42.92 11.81 -8.42
N LEU A 755 -42.30 11.02 -7.54
CA LEU A 755 -42.76 9.68 -7.18
C LEU A 755 -44.24 9.62 -6.76
N PRO A 756 -44.77 10.54 -5.92
CA PRO A 756 -46.19 10.51 -5.56
C PRO A 756 -47.14 10.67 -6.76
N VAL A 757 -46.73 11.44 -7.78
CA VAL A 757 -47.46 11.58 -9.05
C VAL A 757 -47.37 10.30 -9.86
N PHE A 758 -46.17 9.71 -9.95
CA PHE A 758 -45.95 8.45 -10.68
C PHE A 758 -46.77 7.29 -10.10
N GLU A 759 -46.80 7.16 -8.77
CA GLU A 759 -47.56 6.14 -8.04
C GLU A 759 -49.06 6.32 -8.24
N SER A 760 -49.57 7.53 -8.05
CA SER A 760 -51.00 7.86 -8.23
C SER A 760 -51.49 7.50 -9.63
N LEU A 761 -50.67 7.79 -10.64
CA LEU A 761 -50.98 7.53 -12.05
C LEU A 761 -50.64 6.10 -12.50
N GLY A 762 -49.95 5.30 -11.68
CA GLY A 762 -49.59 3.91 -11.99
C GLY A 762 -48.54 3.78 -13.10
N VAL A 763 -47.62 4.74 -13.19
CA VAL A 763 -46.60 4.82 -14.26
C VAL A 763 -45.17 4.53 -13.80
N VAL A 764 -44.96 4.23 -12.52
CA VAL A 764 -43.63 3.99 -11.90
C VAL A 764 -42.78 3.00 -12.69
N GLN A 765 -43.37 1.89 -13.12
CA GLN A 765 -42.67 0.83 -13.85
C GLN A 765 -42.17 1.23 -15.24
N TYR A 766 -42.72 2.31 -15.82
CA TYR A 766 -42.38 2.81 -17.15
C TYR A 766 -41.38 3.96 -17.13
N ILE A 767 -41.10 4.55 -15.96
CA ILE A 767 -40.17 5.68 -15.80
C ILE A 767 -38.98 5.21 -14.97
N ARG A 768 -37.77 5.30 -15.51
CA ARG A 768 -36.55 5.02 -14.72
C ARG A 768 -35.58 6.18 -14.78
N TYR A 769 -35.15 6.61 -13.61
CA TYR A 769 -34.08 7.58 -13.40
C TYR A 769 -32.76 6.83 -13.14
N GLY A 770 -31.65 7.37 -13.63
CA GLY A 770 -30.32 6.88 -13.26
C GLY A 770 -29.20 7.68 -13.92
N THR A 771 -27.96 7.32 -13.59
CA THR A 771 -26.78 7.86 -14.26
C THR A 771 -26.61 7.26 -15.66
N PHE A 772 -25.76 7.85 -16.52
CA PHE A 772 -25.33 7.21 -17.77
C PHE A 772 -24.74 5.81 -17.53
N ASN A 773 -23.96 5.62 -16.47
CA ASN A 773 -23.42 4.31 -16.08
C ASN A 773 -24.55 3.31 -15.78
N LYS A 774 -25.55 3.74 -14.99
CA LYS A 774 -26.72 2.92 -14.65
C LYS A 774 -27.61 2.64 -15.85
N LEU A 775 -27.70 3.59 -16.79
CA LEU A 775 -28.38 3.40 -18.07
C LEU A 775 -27.69 2.29 -18.87
N CYS A 776 -26.37 2.37 -19.04
CA CYS A 776 -25.57 1.35 -19.74
C CYS A 776 -25.67 -0.02 -19.07
N GLU A 777 -25.49 -0.07 -17.75
CA GLU A 777 -25.58 -1.30 -16.95
C GLU A 777 -26.95 -1.98 -17.12
N ASN A 778 -28.04 -1.21 -17.08
CA ASN A 778 -29.38 -1.73 -17.32
C ASN A 778 -29.60 -2.23 -18.76
N MET A 779 -28.88 -1.67 -19.73
CA MET A 779 -29.03 -2.01 -21.14
C MET A 779 -28.25 -3.25 -21.53
N ILE A 780 -27.03 -3.39 -21.01
CA ILE A 780 -26.17 -4.55 -21.22
C ILE A 780 -26.77 -5.78 -20.53
N ASN A 781 -27.30 -5.62 -19.31
CA ASN A 781 -27.84 -6.74 -18.53
C ASN A 781 -29.33 -7.06 -18.80
N ARG A 782 -29.91 -6.57 -19.90
CA ARG A 782 -31.33 -6.83 -20.24
C ARG A 782 -31.67 -8.32 -20.32
N ASN A 783 -30.70 -9.14 -20.72
CA ASN A 783 -30.85 -10.58 -20.94
C ASN A 783 -30.13 -11.44 -19.87
N GLY A 784 -29.76 -10.85 -18.73
CA GLY A 784 -28.99 -11.52 -17.67
C GLY A 784 -27.76 -10.71 -17.25
N ASN A 785 -27.19 -11.02 -16.09
CA ASN A 785 -25.99 -10.35 -15.58
C ASN A 785 -24.74 -10.84 -16.31
N ILE A 786 -24.18 -10.01 -17.18
CA ILE A 786 -23.05 -10.39 -18.04
C ILE A 786 -21.82 -10.83 -17.23
N ARG A 787 -21.57 -10.25 -16.05
CA ARG A 787 -20.42 -10.59 -15.22
C ARG A 787 -20.57 -12.01 -14.65
N GLN A 788 -21.74 -12.33 -14.12
CA GLN A 788 -22.04 -13.67 -13.61
C GLN A 788 -21.98 -14.71 -14.73
N MET A 789 -22.54 -14.39 -15.90
CA MET A 789 -22.51 -15.31 -17.04
C MET A 789 -21.07 -15.62 -17.51
N VAL A 790 -20.18 -14.63 -17.51
CA VAL A 790 -18.75 -14.82 -17.84
C VAL A 790 -18.04 -15.63 -16.76
N GLU A 791 -18.28 -15.34 -15.47
CA GLU A 791 -17.70 -16.09 -14.35
C GLU A 791 -18.13 -17.57 -14.39
N GLU A 792 -19.43 -17.85 -14.53
CA GLU A 792 -19.99 -19.20 -14.66
C GLU A 792 -19.44 -19.92 -15.89
N PHE A 793 -19.33 -19.24 -17.02
CA PHE A 793 -18.83 -19.85 -18.25
C PHE A 793 -17.37 -20.29 -18.13
N ILE A 794 -16.53 -19.48 -17.48
CA ILE A 794 -15.11 -19.79 -17.28
C ILE A 794 -14.93 -20.90 -16.24
N LEU A 795 -15.72 -20.89 -15.16
CA LEU A 795 -15.62 -21.87 -14.08
C LEU A 795 -16.22 -23.23 -14.45
N ASN A 796 -17.38 -23.23 -15.11
CA ASN A 796 -18.23 -24.43 -15.28
C ASN A 796 -18.39 -24.88 -16.75
N GLY A 797 -17.93 -24.08 -17.72
CA GLY A 797 -17.99 -24.42 -19.16
C GLY A 797 -19.38 -24.30 -19.80
N SER A 798 -20.40 -23.84 -19.07
CA SER A 798 -21.76 -23.61 -19.58
C SER A 798 -22.37 -22.36 -18.96
N SER A 799 -23.03 -21.53 -19.77
CA SER A 799 -23.82 -20.40 -19.27
C SER A 799 -25.28 -20.80 -19.09
N SER A 800 -25.85 -20.42 -17.95
CA SER A 800 -27.29 -20.53 -17.68
C SER A 800 -28.03 -19.60 -18.63
N ALA A 801 -28.72 -20.14 -19.66
CA ALA A 801 -29.53 -19.32 -20.55
C ALA A 801 -30.69 -18.69 -19.77
N ALA A 802 -30.71 -17.36 -19.66
CA ALA A 802 -31.81 -16.66 -19.04
C ALA A 802 -33.10 -16.87 -19.86
N GLN A 803 -34.15 -17.37 -19.21
CA GLN A 803 -35.50 -17.44 -19.79
C GLN A 803 -35.99 -16.01 -20.04
N SER A 804 -36.09 -15.59 -21.31
CA SER A 804 -36.68 -14.31 -21.66
C SER A 804 -38.19 -14.38 -21.47
N SER A 805 -38.71 -13.64 -20.49
CA SER A 805 -40.15 -13.39 -20.40
C SER A 805 -40.53 -12.46 -21.56
N GLN A 806 -41.41 -12.93 -22.47
CA GLN A 806 -41.98 -12.13 -23.54
C GLN A 806 -42.87 -11.03 -22.95
N ARG A 807 -42.27 -9.88 -22.64
CA ARG A 807 -43.00 -8.65 -22.29
C ARG A 807 -43.17 -7.84 -23.56
N ILE A 808 -44.39 -7.36 -23.83
CA ILE A 808 -44.67 -6.47 -24.97
C ILE A 808 -43.83 -5.20 -24.79
N GLU A 809 -42.95 -4.90 -25.75
CA GLU A 809 -41.98 -3.82 -25.66
C GLU A 809 -42.60 -2.48 -26.07
N ARG A 810 -42.64 -1.51 -25.15
CA ARG A 810 -43.05 -0.12 -25.45
C ARG A 810 -41.93 0.63 -26.15
N ALA A 811 -42.27 1.59 -27.00
CA ALA A 811 -41.29 2.51 -27.58
C ALA A 811 -40.56 3.27 -26.47
N LYS A 812 -39.23 3.34 -26.54
CA LYS A 812 -38.37 3.94 -25.50
C LYS A 812 -37.99 5.38 -25.84
N ILE A 813 -38.08 6.27 -24.87
CA ILE A 813 -37.61 7.66 -24.95
C ILE A 813 -36.51 7.90 -23.91
N LEU A 814 -35.44 8.55 -24.35
CA LEU A 814 -34.38 9.04 -23.47
C LEU A 814 -34.59 10.53 -23.21
N LEU A 815 -34.68 10.91 -21.94
CA LEU A 815 -34.64 12.28 -21.45
C LEU A 815 -33.27 12.50 -20.79
N ILE A 816 -32.45 13.38 -21.35
CA ILE A 816 -31.12 13.69 -20.83
C ILE A 816 -31.17 14.98 -20.02
N ASP A 817 -30.69 14.93 -18.79
CA ASP A 817 -30.41 16.10 -17.95
C ASP A 817 -28.94 16.50 -18.10
N GLU A 818 -28.68 17.79 -18.32
CA GLU A 818 -27.35 18.36 -18.60
C GLU A 818 -26.65 17.67 -19.77
N VAL A 819 -27.23 17.81 -20.96
CA VAL A 819 -26.75 17.18 -22.20
C VAL A 819 -25.29 17.52 -22.54
N ASP A 820 -24.79 18.68 -22.11
CA ASP A 820 -23.38 19.06 -22.24
C ASP A 820 -22.44 18.08 -21.52
N ILE A 821 -22.85 17.51 -20.38
CA ILE A 821 -22.03 16.52 -19.65
C ILE A 821 -21.90 15.22 -20.44
N PHE A 822 -22.88 14.87 -21.25
CA PHE A 822 -22.76 13.69 -22.11
C PHE A 822 -21.58 13.81 -23.09
N PHE A 823 -21.19 15.03 -23.48
CA PHE A 823 -20.06 15.29 -24.38
C PHE A 823 -18.70 15.38 -23.68
N SER A 824 -18.66 15.24 -22.35
CA SER A 824 -17.38 15.18 -21.64
C SER A 824 -16.58 13.95 -22.03
N ARG A 825 -15.25 13.99 -21.79
CA ARG A 825 -14.33 12.86 -22.01
C ARG A 825 -14.69 11.60 -21.21
N ASP A 826 -15.51 11.73 -20.18
CA ASP A 826 -15.97 10.60 -19.36
C ASP A 826 -16.97 9.72 -20.12
N PHE A 827 -17.72 10.30 -21.07
CA PHE A 827 -18.81 9.63 -21.77
C PHE A 827 -18.58 9.61 -23.28
N TYR A 828 -18.58 10.76 -23.96
CA TYR A 828 -18.52 10.79 -25.42
C TYR A 828 -17.12 10.44 -25.92
N GLY A 829 -17.04 9.40 -26.76
CA GLY A 829 -15.76 8.80 -27.19
C GLY A 829 -15.19 7.77 -26.21
N ASN A 830 -15.84 7.54 -25.07
CA ASN A 830 -15.44 6.57 -24.05
C ASN A 830 -16.38 5.35 -24.03
N VAL A 831 -16.00 4.33 -23.25
CA VAL A 831 -16.71 3.06 -23.17
C VAL A 831 -17.03 2.68 -21.72
N TYR A 832 -18.19 2.09 -21.52
CA TYR A 832 -18.51 1.35 -20.31
C TYR A 832 -17.95 -0.07 -20.41
N THR A 833 -17.09 -0.45 -19.46
CA THR A 833 -16.38 -1.75 -19.48
C THR A 833 -16.74 -2.57 -18.26
N PRO A 834 -17.81 -3.39 -18.31
CA PRO A 834 -18.12 -4.32 -17.24
C PRO A 834 -16.99 -5.35 -17.09
N SER A 835 -16.53 -5.57 -15.86
CA SER A 835 -15.50 -6.58 -15.56
C SER A 835 -16.01 -7.66 -14.60
N ALA A 836 -15.82 -8.91 -15.00
CA ALA A 836 -16.00 -10.10 -14.18
C ALA A 836 -14.75 -10.32 -13.31
N SER A 837 -14.93 -10.88 -12.11
CA SER A 837 -13.84 -11.17 -11.18
C SER A 837 -13.62 -12.67 -11.07
N LEU A 838 -12.60 -13.19 -11.76
CA LEU A 838 -12.23 -14.58 -11.62
C LEU A 838 -11.42 -14.77 -10.33
N ARG A 839 -11.98 -15.54 -9.40
CA ARG A 839 -11.39 -15.84 -8.08
C ARG A 839 -11.16 -17.34 -7.93
N ASP A 840 -9.98 -17.71 -7.48
CA ASP A 840 -9.60 -19.09 -7.13
C ASP A 840 -8.33 -19.05 -6.26
N PRO A 841 -8.14 -19.98 -5.31
CA PRO A 841 -6.92 -20.05 -4.50
C PRO A 841 -5.61 -20.05 -5.32
N THR A 842 -5.59 -20.63 -6.53
CA THR A 842 -4.39 -20.61 -7.38
C THR A 842 -4.08 -19.22 -7.92
N ILE A 843 -5.12 -18.41 -8.20
CA ILE A 843 -4.97 -17.01 -8.60
C ILE A 843 -4.43 -16.19 -7.43
N THR A 844 -4.98 -16.39 -6.24
CA THR A 844 -4.51 -15.72 -5.02
C THR A 844 -3.04 -16.00 -4.75
N SER A 845 -2.63 -17.27 -4.86
CA SER A 845 -1.23 -17.67 -4.70
C SER A 845 -0.30 -16.99 -5.72
N LEU A 846 -0.71 -16.92 -6.99
CA LEU A 846 0.05 -16.29 -8.06
C LEU A 846 0.21 -14.77 -7.86
N ILE A 847 -0.88 -14.05 -7.59
CA ILE A 847 -0.82 -12.59 -7.41
C ILE A 847 -0.03 -12.23 -6.15
N SER A 848 -0.25 -12.93 -5.04
CA SER A 848 0.52 -12.72 -3.81
C SER A 848 2.01 -13.00 -4.02
N TYR A 849 2.38 -14.04 -4.79
CA TYR A 849 3.77 -14.27 -5.16
C TYR A 849 4.36 -13.08 -5.94
N ILE A 850 3.67 -12.57 -6.95
CA ILE A 850 4.12 -11.42 -7.74
C ILE A 850 4.31 -10.19 -6.84
N TRP A 851 3.37 -9.91 -5.92
CA TRP A 851 3.51 -8.82 -4.95
C TRP A 851 4.73 -8.99 -4.03
N THR A 852 5.00 -10.19 -3.52
CA THR A 852 6.18 -10.43 -2.66
C THR A 852 7.50 -10.26 -3.40
N GLN A 853 7.52 -10.52 -4.71
CA GLN A 853 8.70 -10.42 -5.56
C GLN A 853 8.81 -9.08 -6.31
N ARG A 854 7.93 -8.10 -6.04
CA ARG A 854 7.85 -6.84 -6.80
C ARG A 854 9.13 -6.00 -6.85
N LYS A 855 9.99 -6.12 -5.83
CA LYS A 855 11.30 -5.42 -5.77
C LYS A 855 12.35 -6.06 -6.69
N SER A 856 12.12 -7.29 -7.11
CA SER A 856 12.84 -7.98 -8.17
C SER A 856 12.39 -7.40 -9.50
N ASN A 857 13.29 -7.21 -10.47
CA ASN A 857 12.90 -6.79 -11.83
C ASN A 857 12.18 -7.95 -12.55
N LEU A 858 10.91 -8.18 -12.20
CA LEU A 858 10.08 -9.30 -12.64
C LEU A 858 9.84 -9.24 -14.15
N ASN A 859 9.99 -10.37 -14.81
CA ASN A 859 9.56 -10.55 -16.19
C ASN A 859 8.69 -11.80 -16.37
N LEU A 860 7.98 -11.85 -17.49
CA LEU A 860 7.02 -12.92 -17.79
C LEU A 860 7.65 -14.31 -17.75
N ASN A 861 8.87 -14.48 -18.27
CA ASN A 861 9.53 -15.80 -18.31
C ASN A 861 9.85 -16.32 -16.91
N GLN A 862 10.28 -15.43 -16.00
CA GLN A 862 10.51 -15.79 -14.60
C GLN A 862 9.21 -16.24 -13.93
N ILE A 863 8.10 -15.54 -14.15
CA ILE A 863 6.80 -15.91 -13.59
C ILE A 863 6.30 -17.24 -14.18
N LYS A 864 6.46 -17.48 -15.49
CA LYS A 864 6.05 -18.76 -16.12
C LYS A 864 6.78 -19.98 -15.56
N ALA A 865 8.00 -19.81 -15.05
CA ALA A 865 8.77 -20.88 -14.44
C ALA A 865 8.33 -21.22 -13.00
N THR A 866 7.45 -20.41 -12.40
CA THR A 866 7.01 -20.60 -11.00
C THR A 866 5.95 -21.69 -10.86
N ALA A 867 5.95 -22.35 -9.70
CA ALA A 867 4.91 -23.33 -9.36
C ALA A 867 3.52 -22.69 -9.27
N GLN A 868 3.44 -21.43 -8.84
CA GLN A 868 2.19 -20.68 -8.69
C GLN A 868 1.53 -20.41 -10.06
N TYR A 869 2.32 -20.02 -11.07
CA TYR A 869 1.80 -19.84 -12.42
C TYR A 869 1.32 -21.17 -13.01
N GLN A 870 2.12 -22.23 -12.88
CA GLN A 870 1.77 -23.58 -13.35
C GLN A 870 0.49 -24.11 -12.69
N ALA A 871 0.32 -23.91 -11.38
CA ALA A 871 -0.88 -24.29 -10.65
C ALA A 871 -2.13 -23.55 -11.18
N CYS A 872 -1.99 -22.26 -11.49
CA CYS A 872 -3.08 -21.46 -12.06
C CYS A 872 -3.47 -21.95 -13.47
N CYS A 873 -2.48 -22.21 -14.34
CA CYS A 873 -2.73 -22.76 -15.68
C CYS A 873 -3.37 -24.15 -15.62
N ASN A 874 -2.95 -25.02 -14.70
CA ASN A 874 -3.54 -26.35 -14.50
C ASN A 874 -5.00 -26.27 -14.03
N ARG A 875 -5.35 -25.25 -13.23
CA ARG A 875 -6.72 -25.03 -12.76
C ARG A 875 -7.65 -24.56 -13.89
N PHE A 876 -7.11 -23.79 -14.83
CA PHE A 876 -7.84 -23.19 -15.96
C PHE A 876 -7.18 -23.52 -17.32
N PRO A 877 -7.13 -24.81 -17.71
CA PRO A 877 -6.32 -25.24 -18.86
C PRO A 877 -6.79 -24.62 -20.18
N THR A 878 -8.11 -24.46 -20.37
CA THR A 878 -8.70 -23.84 -21.56
C THR A 878 -8.45 -22.33 -21.63
N TRP A 879 -8.13 -21.70 -20.50
CA TRP A 879 -8.00 -20.25 -20.35
C TRP A 879 -6.56 -19.81 -20.04
N GLU A 880 -5.56 -20.67 -20.27
CA GLU A 880 -4.14 -20.32 -20.15
C GLU A 880 -3.78 -19.02 -20.89
N PRO A 881 -4.22 -18.77 -22.14
CA PRO A 881 -3.93 -17.51 -22.83
C PRO A 881 -4.48 -16.28 -22.10
N LEU A 882 -5.65 -16.40 -21.47
CA LEU A 882 -6.25 -15.32 -20.69
C LEU A 882 -5.43 -15.03 -19.43
N ILE A 883 -4.98 -16.08 -18.73
CA ILE A 883 -4.10 -15.95 -17.58
C ILE A 883 -2.78 -15.31 -17.99
N LEU A 884 -2.21 -15.71 -19.13
CA LEU A 884 -0.97 -15.15 -19.66
C LEU A 884 -1.06 -13.63 -19.87
N GLU A 885 -2.11 -13.14 -20.53
CA GLU A 885 -2.31 -11.70 -20.74
C GLU A 885 -2.55 -10.96 -19.42
N ALA A 886 -3.39 -11.52 -18.53
CA ALA A 886 -3.60 -10.93 -17.21
C ALA A 886 -2.29 -10.79 -16.42
N VAL A 887 -1.41 -11.80 -16.47
CA VAL A 887 -0.11 -11.76 -15.78
C VAL A 887 0.80 -10.67 -16.35
N LYS A 888 0.76 -10.38 -17.66
CA LYS A 888 1.53 -9.25 -18.22
C LYS A 888 1.07 -7.92 -17.63
N ASP A 889 -0.24 -7.69 -17.57
CA ASP A 889 -0.81 -6.47 -16.97
C ASP A 889 -0.46 -6.38 -15.48
N ILE A 890 -0.56 -7.50 -14.75
CA ILE A 890 -0.20 -7.59 -13.31
C ILE A 890 1.28 -7.25 -13.09
N ILE A 891 2.21 -7.76 -13.93
CA ILE A 891 3.64 -7.45 -13.83
C ILE A 891 3.90 -5.96 -14.13
N TYR A 892 3.19 -5.37 -15.09
CA TYR A 892 3.35 -3.95 -15.41
C TYR A 892 2.80 -3.05 -14.29
N ASP A 893 1.60 -3.35 -13.81
CA ASP A 893 0.94 -2.53 -12.79
C ASP A 893 1.59 -2.66 -11.42
N VAL A 894 2.18 -3.82 -11.06
CA VAL A 894 2.90 -3.96 -9.77
C VAL A 894 4.14 -3.07 -9.70
N GLN A 895 4.71 -2.73 -10.84
CA GLN A 895 5.88 -1.84 -10.93
C GLN A 895 5.49 -0.36 -11.01
N SER A 896 4.24 -0.05 -11.36
CA SER A 896 3.80 1.32 -11.62
C SER A 896 2.60 1.76 -10.78
N PHE A 897 2.17 0.97 -9.79
CA PHE A 897 0.99 1.30 -8.98
C PHE A 897 1.14 2.59 -8.18
N GLU A 898 2.36 3.03 -7.86
CA GLU A 898 2.58 4.31 -7.15
C GLU A 898 2.32 5.55 -8.03
N SER A 899 2.15 5.37 -9.35
CA SER A 899 1.96 6.48 -10.30
C SER A 899 0.53 7.06 -10.36
N HIS A 900 -0.41 6.50 -9.61
CA HIS A 900 -1.80 6.97 -9.62
C HIS A 900 -2.26 7.37 -8.23
N ASP A 901 -2.93 8.51 -8.13
CA ASP A 901 -3.44 9.03 -6.87
C ASP A 901 -4.70 8.26 -6.44
N TYR A 902 -4.75 7.88 -5.16
CA TYR A 902 -5.90 7.20 -4.56
C TYR A 902 -6.07 7.57 -3.09
N PHE A 903 -7.28 7.33 -2.57
CA PHE A 903 -7.65 7.62 -1.18
C PHE A 903 -8.03 6.32 -0.49
N VAL A 904 -7.64 6.19 0.78
CA VAL A 904 -8.03 5.05 1.62
C VAL A 904 -9.06 5.53 2.63
N ASN A 905 -10.25 4.94 2.61
CA ASN A 905 -11.31 5.22 3.58
C ASN A 905 -12.11 3.95 3.87
N GLN A 906 -12.33 3.64 5.16
CA GLN A 906 -13.12 2.48 5.61
C GLN A 906 -12.79 1.18 4.87
N ASP A 907 -11.51 0.75 4.89
CA ASP A 907 -11.01 -0.43 4.18
C ASP A 907 -11.20 -0.41 2.65
N LYS A 908 -11.41 0.75 2.02
CA LYS A 908 -11.59 0.85 0.57
C LYS A 908 -10.63 1.84 -0.06
N ILE A 909 -10.14 1.46 -1.24
CA ILE A 909 -9.46 2.36 -2.15
C ILE A 909 -10.53 3.06 -2.98
N GLY A 910 -10.48 4.39 -2.99
CA GLY A 910 -11.37 5.23 -3.77
C GLY A 910 -10.61 6.26 -4.60
N TYR A 911 -11.24 6.72 -5.66
CA TYR A 911 -10.69 7.70 -6.59
C TYR A 911 -11.58 8.93 -6.64
N VAL A 912 -11.01 10.10 -6.91
CA VAL A 912 -11.83 11.30 -7.16
C VAL A 912 -12.63 11.06 -8.43
N GLU A 913 -13.95 11.01 -8.29
CA GLU A 913 -14.89 11.07 -9.40
C GLU A 913 -15.80 12.26 -9.13
N GLN A 914 -15.55 13.35 -9.85
CA GLN A 914 -16.34 14.58 -9.76
C GLN A 914 -16.21 15.24 -8.36
N ASP A 915 -17.28 15.41 -7.60
CA ASP A 915 -17.30 16.06 -6.27
C ASP A 915 -17.18 15.07 -5.09
N ASN A 916 -17.00 13.78 -5.39
CA ASN A 916 -16.99 12.69 -4.43
C ASN A 916 -15.86 11.69 -4.67
N ILE A 917 -15.63 10.82 -3.69
CA ILE A 917 -14.72 9.68 -3.82
C ILE A 917 -15.54 8.47 -4.28
N ALA A 918 -15.25 7.96 -5.47
CA ALA A 918 -15.86 6.76 -6.01
C ALA A 918 -15.04 5.52 -5.67
N TYR A 919 -15.69 4.54 -5.05
CA TYR A 919 -15.09 3.25 -4.64
C TYR A 919 -15.36 2.11 -5.64
N ASN A 920 -16.08 2.41 -6.72
CA ASN A 920 -16.41 1.49 -7.81
C ASN A 920 -15.54 1.71 -9.06
N VAL A 921 -14.68 2.73 -9.04
CA VAL A 921 -13.67 2.98 -10.09
C VAL A 921 -12.42 2.16 -9.79
N VAL A 922 -11.83 1.58 -10.84
CA VAL A 922 -10.61 0.76 -10.74
C VAL A 922 -9.63 1.13 -11.85
N TYR A 923 -8.37 1.30 -11.49
CA TYR A 923 -7.23 1.53 -12.37
C TYR A 923 -6.46 0.22 -12.55
N GLY A 924 -7.00 -0.67 -13.38
CA GLY A 924 -6.38 -1.96 -13.68
C GLY A 924 -6.04 -2.77 -12.42
N TYR A 925 -4.84 -3.34 -12.40
CA TYR A 925 -4.27 -4.00 -11.21
C TYR A 925 -3.54 -3.02 -10.29
N LYS A 926 -3.32 -1.75 -10.69
CA LYS A 926 -2.78 -0.73 -9.77
C LYS A 926 -3.67 -0.56 -8.53
N THR A 927 -4.99 -0.57 -8.71
CA THR A 927 -5.93 -0.56 -7.58
C THR A 927 -5.74 -1.78 -6.68
N LEU A 928 -5.55 -2.97 -7.26
CA LEU A 928 -5.30 -4.18 -6.48
C LEU A 928 -4.00 -4.06 -5.68
N PHE A 929 -2.95 -3.50 -6.26
CA PHE A 929 -1.68 -3.31 -5.57
C PHE A 929 -1.69 -2.15 -4.56
N ALA A 930 -2.53 -1.14 -4.75
CA ALA A 930 -2.84 -0.17 -3.71
C ALA A 930 -3.48 -0.88 -2.49
N TYR A 931 -4.40 -1.84 -2.70
CA TYR A 931 -4.92 -2.65 -1.60
C TYR A 931 -3.82 -3.46 -0.87
N TYR A 932 -2.87 -4.06 -1.60
CA TYR A 932 -1.73 -4.75 -0.97
C TYR A 932 -0.82 -3.79 -0.19
N CYS A 933 -0.45 -2.64 -0.79
CA CYS A 933 0.39 -1.63 -0.16
C CYS A 933 -0.24 -1.10 1.12
N GLU A 934 -1.52 -0.75 1.06
CA GLU A 934 -2.23 -0.19 2.20
C GLU A 934 -2.57 -1.23 3.26
N HIS A 935 -2.63 -2.51 2.91
CA HIS A 935 -2.67 -3.61 3.86
C HIS A 935 -1.35 -3.74 4.63
N GLU A 936 -0.20 -3.66 3.94
CA GLU A 936 1.12 -3.61 4.59
C GLU A 936 1.26 -2.38 5.50
N ASN A 937 0.63 -1.26 5.14
CA ASN A 937 0.57 -0.04 5.97
C ASN A 937 -0.51 -0.08 7.08
N GLY A 938 -1.22 -1.20 7.25
CA GLY A 938 -2.23 -1.38 8.30
C GLY A 938 -3.55 -0.62 8.08
N LYS A 939 -3.79 -0.06 6.89
CA LYS A 939 -5.02 0.69 6.57
C LYS A 939 -6.12 -0.15 5.89
N ILE A 940 -5.80 -1.38 5.48
CA ILE A 940 -6.71 -2.34 4.86
C ILE A 940 -6.67 -3.66 5.66
N THR A 941 -7.82 -4.21 6.01
CA THR A 941 -7.93 -5.54 6.65
C THR A 941 -7.64 -6.70 5.70
N SER A 942 -7.14 -7.82 6.23
CA SER A 942 -6.84 -9.03 5.45
C SER A 942 -8.07 -9.59 4.73
N GLN A 943 -9.23 -9.59 5.40
CA GLN A 943 -10.50 -10.02 4.81
C GLN A 943 -10.83 -9.23 3.53
N ILE A 944 -10.69 -7.91 3.57
CA ILE A 944 -11.02 -7.07 2.43
C ILE A 944 -9.99 -7.24 1.32
N LEU A 945 -8.70 -7.39 1.65
CA LEU A 945 -7.68 -7.72 0.65
C LEU A 945 -8.03 -9.03 -0.08
N ASP A 946 -8.36 -10.09 0.65
CA ASP A 946 -8.74 -11.39 0.09
C ASP A 946 -9.95 -11.29 -0.86
N GLU A 947 -10.94 -10.45 -0.52
CA GLU A 947 -12.09 -10.17 -1.38
C GLU A 947 -11.74 -9.39 -2.65
N ARG A 948 -10.57 -8.73 -2.74
CA ARG A 948 -10.16 -7.94 -3.92
C ARG A 948 -9.26 -8.71 -4.86
N ILE A 949 -8.53 -9.71 -4.37
CA ILE A 949 -7.62 -10.52 -5.17
C ILE A 949 -8.41 -11.32 -6.22
N SER A 950 -8.24 -10.95 -7.49
CA SER A 950 -8.92 -11.57 -8.63
C SER A 950 -8.23 -11.22 -9.93
N ILE A 951 -8.36 -12.09 -10.94
CA ILE A 951 -8.09 -11.70 -12.33
C ILE A 951 -9.33 -11.01 -12.88
N LYS A 952 -9.16 -9.79 -13.41
CA LYS A 952 -10.26 -8.99 -13.96
C LYS A 952 -10.44 -9.31 -15.44
N ILE A 953 -11.65 -9.72 -15.80
CA ILE A 953 -12.00 -10.12 -17.17
C ILE A 953 -12.98 -9.10 -17.74
N ARG A 954 -12.54 -8.37 -18.76
CA ARG A 954 -13.40 -7.40 -19.47
C ARG A 954 -14.47 -8.18 -20.23
N CYS A 955 -15.74 -7.92 -19.92
CA CYS A 955 -16.90 -8.57 -20.52
C CYS A 955 -17.34 -7.89 -21.83
N GLY A 956 -16.46 -7.09 -22.44
CA GLY A 956 -16.73 -6.22 -23.58
C GLY A 956 -16.57 -4.74 -23.24
N ASN A 957 -16.45 -3.92 -24.29
CA ASN A 957 -16.41 -2.46 -24.19
C ASN A 957 -17.66 -1.92 -24.89
N PHE A 958 -18.51 -1.19 -24.17
CA PHE A 958 -19.78 -0.69 -24.67
C PHE A 958 -19.72 0.82 -24.80
N SER A 959 -19.75 1.34 -26.02
CA SER A 959 -19.67 2.80 -26.26
C SER A 959 -20.85 3.52 -25.63
N TYR A 960 -20.59 4.54 -24.80
CA TYR A 960 -21.65 5.42 -24.31
C TYR A 960 -22.35 6.16 -25.44
N ALA A 961 -21.64 6.45 -26.54
CA ALA A 961 -22.18 7.17 -27.69
C ALA A 961 -23.25 6.36 -28.45
N GLU A 962 -23.16 5.02 -28.42
CA GLU A 962 -24.12 4.13 -29.09
C GLU A 962 -25.41 3.93 -28.27
N ILE A 963 -25.36 4.19 -26.97
CA ILE A 963 -26.46 3.90 -26.06
C ILE A 963 -27.71 4.76 -26.35
N PRO A 964 -27.61 6.08 -26.56
CA PRO A 964 -28.76 6.90 -26.97
C PRO A 964 -29.41 6.45 -28.29
N LEU A 965 -28.66 5.81 -29.20
CA LEU A 965 -29.18 5.36 -30.50
C LEU A 965 -30.18 4.20 -30.37
N GLN A 966 -30.24 3.52 -29.21
CA GLN A 966 -31.25 2.50 -28.94
C GLN A 966 -32.63 3.06 -28.57
N PHE A 967 -32.77 4.38 -28.48
CA PHE A 967 -34.01 5.05 -28.13
C PHE A 967 -34.71 5.59 -29.38
N LYS A 968 -36.04 5.51 -29.39
CA LYS A 968 -36.83 6.02 -30.53
C LYS A 968 -36.74 7.54 -30.63
N TYR A 969 -36.77 8.21 -29.49
CA TYR A 969 -36.58 9.65 -29.37
C TYR A 969 -35.59 9.99 -28.27
N ILE A 970 -34.77 11.01 -28.53
CA ILE A 970 -33.82 11.60 -27.58
C ILE A 970 -34.25 13.04 -27.35
N MET A 971 -34.60 13.35 -26.10
CA MET A 971 -34.92 14.70 -25.66
C MET A 971 -34.05 15.07 -24.47
N GLY A 972 -33.97 16.35 -24.13
CA GLY A 972 -33.22 16.73 -22.95
C GLY A 972 -33.31 18.20 -22.60
N VAL A 973 -32.81 18.51 -21.40
CA VAL A 973 -32.68 19.86 -20.88
C VAL A 973 -31.24 20.10 -20.44
N THR A 974 -30.75 21.33 -20.61
CA THR A 974 -29.41 21.73 -20.15
C THR A 974 -29.38 23.22 -19.82
N GLY A 975 -28.46 23.68 -18.98
CA GLY A 975 -28.23 25.11 -18.73
C GLY A 975 -27.39 25.82 -19.81
N THR A 976 -26.70 25.07 -20.66
CA THR A 976 -25.51 25.54 -21.40
C THR A 976 -25.52 25.11 -22.87
N LEU A 977 -26.68 24.79 -23.45
CA LEU A 977 -26.80 24.37 -24.85
C LEU A 977 -26.08 25.30 -25.86
N GLU A 978 -26.08 26.62 -25.61
CA GLU A 978 -25.40 27.60 -26.46
C GLU A 978 -23.87 27.46 -26.47
N THR A 979 -23.26 26.92 -25.42
CA THR A 979 -21.80 26.79 -25.29
C THR A 979 -21.22 25.57 -25.98
N LEU A 980 -22.06 24.71 -26.53
CA LEU A 980 -21.58 23.60 -27.33
C LEU A 980 -20.79 24.12 -28.54
N SER A 981 -19.63 23.53 -28.75
CA SER A 981 -18.76 23.77 -29.90
C SER A 981 -19.42 23.34 -31.21
N ASP A 982 -18.91 23.83 -32.34
CA ASP A 982 -19.43 23.47 -33.66
C ASP A 982 -19.35 21.95 -33.93
N PRO A 983 -18.26 21.23 -33.56
CA PRO A 983 -18.23 19.77 -33.67
C PRO A 983 -19.29 19.06 -32.82
N GLU A 984 -19.52 19.49 -31.58
CA GLU A 984 -20.58 18.91 -30.72
C GLU A 984 -21.97 19.14 -31.32
N LYS A 985 -22.24 20.34 -31.82
CA LYS A 985 -23.48 20.67 -32.53
C LYS A 985 -23.66 19.82 -33.80
N GLU A 986 -22.57 19.59 -34.55
CA GLU A 986 -22.60 18.73 -35.73
C GLU A 986 -22.93 17.29 -35.34
N VAL A 987 -22.31 16.74 -34.30
CA VAL A 987 -22.61 15.41 -33.77
C VAL A 987 -24.07 15.28 -33.34
N ILE A 988 -24.57 16.23 -32.54
CA ILE A 988 -25.97 16.29 -32.10
C ILE A 988 -26.91 16.20 -33.30
N LYS A 989 -26.63 16.98 -34.35
CA LYS A 989 -27.47 17.04 -35.55
C LYS A 989 -27.33 15.81 -36.45
N THR A 990 -26.12 15.32 -36.66
CA THR A 990 -25.83 14.29 -37.68
C THR A 990 -25.90 12.87 -37.14
N VAL A 991 -25.42 12.63 -35.91
CA VAL A 991 -25.41 11.30 -35.27
C VAL A 991 -26.72 11.07 -34.54
N TYR A 992 -27.04 11.92 -33.56
CA TYR A 992 -28.24 11.78 -32.72
C TYR A 992 -29.52 12.31 -33.36
N LYS A 993 -29.41 12.90 -34.56
CA LYS A 993 -30.55 13.47 -35.33
C LYS A 993 -31.36 14.50 -34.53
N ILE A 994 -30.73 15.15 -33.55
CA ILE A 994 -31.31 16.25 -32.78
C ILE A 994 -31.21 17.50 -33.65
N GLY A 995 -32.30 17.79 -34.36
CA GLY A 995 -32.37 18.92 -35.29
C GLY A 995 -33.09 20.15 -34.74
N LYS A 996 -33.57 20.11 -33.49
CA LYS A 996 -34.37 21.16 -32.88
C LYS A 996 -33.82 21.55 -31.51
N ASN A 997 -33.50 22.82 -31.36
CA ASN A 997 -33.07 23.46 -30.12
C ASN A 997 -34.04 24.58 -29.75
N THR A 998 -34.36 24.69 -28.47
CA THR A 998 -35.13 25.81 -27.92
C THR A 998 -34.39 26.44 -26.76
N TYR A 999 -34.32 27.77 -26.71
CA TYR A 999 -33.67 28.52 -25.65
C TYR A 999 -34.72 29.31 -24.88
N THR A 1000 -35.07 28.81 -23.70
CA THR A 1000 -36.09 29.41 -22.83
C THR A 1000 -35.46 30.58 -22.05
N PRO A 1001 -36.10 31.76 -22.01
CA PRO A 1001 -35.56 32.90 -21.28
C PRO A 1001 -35.67 32.68 -19.76
N SER A 1002 -34.80 33.33 -18.99
CA SER A 1002 -34.80 33.22 -17.54
C SER A 1002 -36.08 33.78 -16.92
N VAL A 1003 -36.66 33.02 -15.98
CA VAL A 1003 -37.81 33.48 -15.17
C VAL A 1003 -37.44 34.55 -14.14
N PHE A 1004 -36.15 34.85 -13.97
CA PHE A 1004 -35.65 35.89 -13.07
C PHE A 1004 -35.25 37.18 -13.80
N GLY A 1005 -35.37 37.22 -15.14
CA GLY A 1005 -34.98 38.37 -15.95
C GLY A 1005 -33.53 38.29 -16.42
N LYS A 1006 -32.92 39.44 -16.71
CA LYS A 1006 -31.54 39.50 -17.22
C LYS A 1006 -30.53 39.16 -16.11
N ASN A 1007 -29.52 38.35 -16.43
CA ASN A 1007 -28.42 38.05 -15.52
C ASN A 1007 -27.60 39.32 -15.23
N ASN A 1008 -27.32 39.58 -13.96
CA ASN A 1008 -26.60 40.76 -13.46
C ASN A 1008 -25.10 40.49 -13.20
N LEU A 1009 -24.53 39.46 -13.83
CA LEU A 1009 -23.10 39.17 -13.80
C LEU A 1009 -22.29 40.29 -14.45
N LYS A 1010 -21.33 40.83 -13.70
CA LYS A 1010 -20.30 41.76 -14.20
C LYS A 1010 -19.03 41.00 -14.57
N PHE A 1011 -18.61 41.10 -15.82
CA PHE A 1011 -17.34 40.58 -16.33
C PHE A 1011 -16.82 41.53 -17.42
N ARG A 1012 -15.63 42.09 -17.22
CA ARG A 1012 -14.96 43.03 -18.13
C ARG A 1012 -13.70 42.36 -18.65
N GLU A 1013 -13.76 41.80 -19.85
CA GLU A 1013 -12.65 41.02 -20.44
C GLU A 1013 -11.27 41.71 -20.39
N LYS A 1014 -11.23 43.05 -20.46
CA LYS A 1014 -9.96 43.80 -20.39
C LYS A 1014 -9.36 43.92 -19.00
N ASP A 1015 -10.19 43.92 -17.96
CA ASP A 1015 -9.78 44.21 -16.58
C ASP A 1015 -9.80 42.94 -15.71
N ASP A 1016 -10.62 41.96 -16.06
CA ASP A 1016 -10.92 40.77 -15.26
C ASP A 1016 -10.25 39.49 -15.82
N ILE A 1017 -9.37 39.61 -16.83
CA ILE A 1017 -8.53 38.52 -17.35
C ILE A 1017 -7.06 38.87 -17.09
N SER A 1018 -6.36 38.01 -16.35
CA SER A 1018 -4.93 38.17 -16.06
C SER A 1018 -4.11 36.97 -16.55
N ILE A 1019 -3.03 37.23 -17.29
CA ILE A 1019 -2.06 36.20 -17.70
C ILE A 1019 -0.73 36.52 -17.04
N GLU A 1020 -0.27 35.63 -16.15
CA GLU A 1020 0.91 35.85 -15.31
C GLU A 1020 1.91 34.71 -15.43
N ASN A 1021 3.17 34.99 -15.09
CA ASN A 1021 4.18 33.94 -14.95
C ASN A 1021 4.00 33.19 -13.62
N ILE A 1022 4.63 32.00 -13.51
CA ILE A 1022 4.54 31.15 -12.31
C ILE A 1022 5.01 31.89 -11.04
N ASP A 1023 6.02 32.76 -11.17
CA ASP A 1023 6.60 33.49 -10.03
C ASP A 1023 5.64 34.55 -9.44
N ASN A 1024 4.82 35.21 -10.26
CA ASN A 1024 3.85 36.23 -9.82
C ASN A 1024 2.44 35.69 -9.62
N TYR A 1025 2.16 34.48 -10.08
CA TYR A 1025 0.82 33.88 -10.10
C TYR A 1025 0.08 34.00 -8.74
N PHE A 1026 0.71 33.61 -7.63
CA PHE A 1026 0.10 33.72 -6.30
C PHE A 1026 -0.08 35.16 -5.81
N ASN A 1027 0.86 36.05 -6.13
CA ASN A 1027 0.76 37.46 -5.75
C ASN A 1027 -0.40 38.15 -6.48
N THR A 1028 -0.63 37.80 -7.75
CA THR A 1028 -1.76 38.33 -8.52
C THR A 1028 -3.10 37.82 -7.98
N ILE A 1029 -3.19 36.55 -7.57
CA ILE A 1029 -4.41 36.02 -6.92
C ILE A 1029 -4.71 36.80 -5.63
N ILE A 1030 -3.70 37.07 -4.79
CA ILE A 1030 -3.89 37.85 -3.54
C ILE A 1030 -4.36 39.27 -3.84
N ARG A 1031 -3.73 39.96 -4.81
CA ARG A 1031 -4.14 41.31 -5.23
C ARG A 1031 -5.61 41.31 -5.68
N GLU A 1032 -6.00 40.33 -6.49
CA GLU A 1032 -7.38 40.20 -6.95
C GLU A 1032 -8.34 39.92 -5.79
N ILE A 1033 -7.97 39.08 -4.81
CA ILE A 1033 -8.78 38.87 -3.60
C ILE A 1033 -8.98 40.20 -2.86
N ASP A 1034 -7.91 40.95 -2.60
CA ASP A 1034 -7.97 42.20 -1.83
C ASP A 1034 -8.80 43.27 -2.55
N ASP A 1035 -8.58 43.47 -3.85
CA ASP A 1035 -9.32 44.44 -4.67
C ASP A 1035 -10.82 44.11 -4.69
N ARG A 1036 -11.15 42.82 -4.74
CA ARG A 1036 -12.53 42.37 -4.89
C ARG A 1036 -13.25 42.24 -3.58
N LEU A 1037 -12.59 42.12 -2.43
CA LEU A 1037 -13.23 42.10 -1.11
C LEU A 1037 -13.96 43.42 -0.79
N VAL A 1038 -13.50 44.56 -1.31
CA VAL A 1038 -14.04 45.90 -0.99
C VAL A 1038 -15.40 46.15 -1.66
N GLY A 1039 -15.69 45.54 -2.83
CA GLY A 1039 -16.94 45.71 -3.56
C GLY A 1039 -17.23 47.16 -4.01
N GLY A 1040 -18.51 47.50 -4.18
CA GLY A 1040 -18.97 48.82 -4.63
C GLY A 1040 -19.29 49.81 -3.49
N LYS A 1041 -19.46 49.33 -2.25
CA LYS A 1041 -19.68 50.14 -1.04
C LYS A 1041 -18.53 49.91 -0.06
N SER A 1042 -17.79 50.96 0.25
CA SER A 1042 -16.53 50.89 1.02
C SER A 1042 -16.68 50.49 2.50
N SER A 1043 -17.89 50.49 3.07
CA SER A 1043 -18.12 50.17 4.48
C SER A 1043 -18.40 48.68 4.76
N GLU A 1044 -18.68 47.88 3.73
CA GLU A 1044 -19.02 46.45 3.83
C GLU A 1044 -18.10 45.64 2.93
N LYS A 1045 -17.88 44.35 3.24
CA LYS A 1045 -17.08 43.46 2.40
C LYS A 1045 -17.98 42.49 1.63
N ARG A 1046 -17.57 42.10 0.42
CA ARG A 1046 -18.21 40.97 -0.29
C ARG A 1046 -17.48 39.66 -0.01
N ALA A 1047 -18.07 38.56 -0.46
CA ALA A 1047 -17.48 37.22 -0.36
C ALA A 1047 -16.67 36.88 -1.64
N VAL A 1048 -15.55 36.18 -1.51
CA VAL A 1048 -14.68 35.80 -2.64
C VAL A 1048 -14.45 34.28 -2.66
N LEU A 1049 -14.78 33.65 -3.78
CA LEU A 1049 -14.54 32.23 -4.05
C LEU A 1049 -13.38 32.10 -5.03
N VAL A 1050 -12.36 31.32 -4.70
CA VAL A 1050 -11.17 31.12 -5.55
C VAL A 1050 -11.10 29.66 -5.96
N ILE A 1051 -11.15 29.37 -7.26
CA ILE A 1051 -11.26 28.00 -7.77
C ILE A 1051 -9.95 27.58 -8.43
N PHE A 1052 -9.32 26.54 -7.88
CA PHE A 1052 -8.07 25.94 -8.34
C PHE A 1052 -8.32 24.67 -9.15
N GLU A 1053 -7.42 24.38 -10.09
CA GLU A 1053 -7.52 23.19 -10.95
C GLU A 1053 -7.34 21.86 -10.20
N SER A 1054 -6.60 21.86 -9.07
CA SER A 1054 -6.27 20.66 -8.32
C SER A 1054 -6.07 20.93 -6.81
N ILE A 1055 -6.17 19.87 -6.01
CA ILE A 1055 -5.84 19.90 -4.56
C ILE A 1055 -4.40 20.35 -4.35
N SER A 1056 -3.46 19.88 -5.17
CA SER A 1056 -2.03 20.21 -5.07
C SER A 1056 -1.81 21.72 -5.22
N LYS A 1057 -2.39 22.35 -6.26
CA LYS A 1057 -2.26 23.78 -6.50
C LYS A 1057 -2.92 24.63 -5.43
N LEU A 1058 -4.08 24.20 -4.93
CA LEU A 1058 -4.74 24.86 -3.81
C LEU A 1058 -3.86 24.83 -2.55
N LYS A 1059 -3.27 23.66 -2.21
CA LYS A 1059 -2.38 23.52 -1.05
C LYS A 1059 -1.10 24.34 -1.21
N GLU A 1060 -0.50 24.35 -2.41
CA GLU A 1060 0.67 25.17 -2.74
C GLU A 1060 0.39 26.67 -2.48
N PHE A 1061 -0.77 27.17 -2.89
CA PHE A 1061 -1.20 28.54 -2.59
C PHE A 1061 -1.46 28.76 -1.10
N TYR A 1062 -2.14 27.81 -0.44
CA TYR A 1062 -2.49 27.91 0.98
C TYR A 1062 -1.25 27.93 1.90
N GLU A 1063 -0.19 27.22 1.52
CA GLU A 1063 1.09 27.15 2.22
C GLU A 1063 2.08 28.26 1.81
N SER A 1064 1.76 29.01 0.75
CA SER A 1064 2.63 30.08 0.25
C SER A 1064 2.77 31.24 1.23
N LYS A 1065 3.92 31.92 1.19
CA LYS A 1065 4.16 33.17 1.93
C LYS A 1065 3.21 34.30 1.54
N ALA A 1066 2.68 34.28 0.31
CA ALA A 1066 1.78 35.30 -0.19
C ALA A 1066 0.44 35.35 0.58
N LEU A 1067 -0.05 34.18 1.03
CA LEU A 1067 -1.32 34.10 1.77
C LEU A 1067 -1.17 34.42 3.27
N GLU A 1068 0.05 34.38 3.83
CA GLU A 1068 0.30 34.37 5.28
C GLU A 1068 -0.41 35.50 6.04
N ALA A 1069 -0.48 36.71 5.46
CA ALA A 1069 -1.13 37.87 6.06
C ALA A 1069 -2.66 37.75 6.19
N ILE A 1070 -3.33 37.06 5.26
CA ILE A 1070 -4.80 36.93 5.21
C ILE A 1070 -5.27 35.52 5.54
N LYS A 1071 -4.35 34.56 5.69
CA LYS A 1071 -4.61 33.14 5.98
C LYS A 1071 -5.60 32.90 7.13
N PRO A 1072 -5.63 33.68 8.24
CA PRO A 1072 -6.64 33.51 9.28
C PRO A 1072 -8.10 33.71 8.81
N SER A 1073 -8.32 34.44 7.71
CA SER A 1073 -9.65 34.72 7.13
C SER A 1073 -9.98 33.82 5.93
N VAL A 1074 -9.11 32.85 5.62
CA VAL A 1074 -9.23 31.98 4.43
C VAL A 1074 -9.64 30.58 4.84
N ALA A 1075 -10.83 30.17 4.41
CA ALA A 1075 -11.25 28.78 4.43
C ALA A 1075 -10.87 28.11 3.11
N TYR A 1076 -10.77 26.79 3.10
CA TYR A 1076 -10.73 26.05 1.85
C TYR A 1076 -11.54 24.76 1.91
N LEU A 1077 -11.99 24.30 0.76
CA LEU A 1077 -12.77 23.08 0.61
C LEU A 1077 -12.17 22.20 -0.49
N ILE A 1078 -11.86 20.96 -0.09
CA ILE A 1078 -11.38 19.89 -0.97
C ILE A 1078 -12.33 18.70 -0.90
N GLU A 1079 -12.17 17.77 -1.83
CA GLU A 1079 -13.02 16.61 -2.04
C GLU A 1079 -13.02 15.64 -0.84
N GLU A 1080 -11.91 15.60 -0.09
CA GLU A 1080 -11.69 14.80 1.13
C GLU A 1080 -12.58 15.23 2.31
N ALA A 1081 -13.12 16.45 2.28
CA ALA A 1081 -13.98 16.94 3.35
C ALA A 1081 -15.24 16.07 3.50
N SER A 1082 -15.66 15.84 4.74
CA SER A 1082 -16.93 15.19 5.06
C SER A 1082 -18.12 15.98 4.51
N SER A 1083 -19.29 15.32 4.42
CA SER A 1083 -20.50 15.99 3.93
C SER A 1083 -20.89 17.16 4.82
N GLU A 1084 -20.69 17.04 6.13
CA GLU A 1084 -20.93 18.09 7.12
C GLU A 1084 -19.97 19.27 6.95
N GLU A 1085 -18.66 19.01 6.76
CA GLU A 1085 -17.66 20.06 6.51
C GLU A 1085 -17.92 20.79 5.18
N LYS A 1086 -18.25 20.04 4.11
CA LYS A 1086 -18.67 20.62 2.83
C LYS A 1086 -19.84 21.57 3.04
N GLU A 1087 -20.91 21.11 3.68
CA GLU A 1087 -22.11 21.92 3.89
C GLU A 1087 -21.83 23.22 4.68
N VAL A 1088 -21.02 23.14 5.73
CA VAL A 1088 -20.66 24.30 6.56
C VAL A 1088 -19.82 25.30 5.78
N THR A 1089 -18.77 24.83 5.12
CA THR A 1089 -17.86 25.70 4.37
C THR A 1089 -18.59 26.37 3.21
N ILE A 1090 -19.44 25.65 2.47
CA ILE A 1090 -20.25 26.20 1.37
C ILE A 1090 -21.16 27.34 1.85
N LYS A 1091 -21.82 27.18 3.00
CA LYS A 1091 -22.71 28.21 3.55
C LYS A 1091 -21.93 29.44 3.99
N ARG A 1092 -20.81 29.26 4.68
CA ARG A 1092 -19.91 30.35 5.10
C ARG A 1092 -19.28 31.05 3.90
N ALA A 1093 -19.01 30.32 2.81
CA ALA A 1093 -18.31 30.85 1.64
C ALA A 1093 -19.00 32.07 0.99
N THR A 1094 -20.29 32.29 1.27
CA THR A 1094 -21.05 33.44 0.75
C THR A 1094 -21.36 34.54 1.77
N THR A 1095 -20.71 34.53 2.95
CA THR A 1095 -20.88 35.58 3.96
C THR A 1095 -19.87 36.72 3.80
N SER A 1096 -20.23 37.92 4.24
CA SER A 1096 -19.43 39.15 4.12
C SER A 1096 -18.00 38.96 4.61
N GLY A 1097 -17.03 39.24 3.74
CA GLY A 1097 -15.60 39.17 4.03
C GLY A 1097 -14.98 37.77 4.02
N GLN A 1098 -15.75 36.71 3.77
CA GLN A 1098 -15.22 35.35 3.69
C GLN A 1098 -14.44 35.15 2.39
N ILE A 1099 -13.25 34.58 2.51
CA ILE A 1099 -12.47 34.04 1.39
C ILE A 1099 -12.56 32.52 1.45
N THR A 1100 -12.91 31.86 0.34
CA THR A 1100 -12.96 30.40 0.28
C THR A 1100 -12.24 29.88 -0.96
N LEU A 1101 -11.20 29.07 -0.73
CA LEU A 1101 -10.49 28.37 -1.79
C LEU A 1101 -11.19 27.04 -2.08
N LEU A 1102 -11.39 26.72 -3.34
CA LEU A 1102 -12.17 25.59 -3.81
C LEU A 1102 -11.39 24.86 -4.89
N THR A 1103 -11.55 23.55 -5.00
CA THR A 1103 -11.06 22.81 -6.17
C THR A 1103 -12.08 22.84 -7.32
N ARG A 1104 -11.61 22.52 -8.53
CA ARG A 1104 -12.34 22.51 -9.81
C ARG A 1104 -13.74 21.87 -9.72
N PRO A 1105 -13.95 20.72 -9.03
CA PRO A 1105 -15.29 20.12 -8.92
C PRO A 1105 -16.34 21.01 -8.26
N PHE A 1106 -15.98 21.79 -7.23
CA PHE A 1106 -16.92 22.67 -6.53
C PHE A 1106 -17.36 23.85 -7.41
N GLY A 1107 -16.51 24.30 -8.34
CA GLY A 1107 -16.84 25.35 -9.32
C GLY A 1107 -17.91 24.94 -10.33
N ARG A 1108 -18.03 23.64 -10.63
CA ARG A 1108 -18.99 23.15 -11.62
C ARG A 1108 -20.37 22.85 -11.04
N ARG A 1109 -20.48 22.40 -9.78
CA ARG A 1109 -21.69 21.67 -9.31
C ARG A 1109 -22.22 22.03 -7.94
N THR A 1110 -21.50 22.85 -7.18
CA THR A 1110 -21.91 23.28 -5.84
C THR A 1110 -22.81 24.51 -5.88
N ASP A 1111 -23.80 24.57 -5.00
CA ASP A 1111 -24.68 25.73 -4.91
C ASP A 1111 -24.20 26.70 -3.82
N PHE A 1112 -23.70 27.86 -4.24
CA PHE A 1112 -23.28 28.95 -3.35
C PHE A 1112 -24.39 30.00 -3.26
N VAL A 1113 -25.48 29.66 -2.55
CA VAL A 1113 -26.59 30.60 -2.36
C VAL A 1113 -26.20 31.66 -1.34
N CYS A 1114 -26.09 32.90 -1.80
CA CYS A 1114 -25.82 34.04 -0.92
C CYS A 1114 -27.10 34.52 -0.24
N TYR A 1115 -27.14 34.37 1.08
CA TYR A 1115 -28.20 34.83 1.97
C TYR A 1115 -27.83 36.12 2.73
N ASP A 1116 -26.58 36.56 2.64
CA ASP A 1116 -26.03 37.69 3.38
C ASP A 1116 -26.40 39.03 2.71
N PRO A 1117 -27.21 39.89 3.35
CA PRO A 1117 -27.63 41.16 2.77
C PRO A 1117 -26.46 42.10 2.47
N SER A 1118 -25.39 42.09 3.28
CA SER A 1118 -24.21 42.92 3.06
C SER A 1118 -23.50 42.51 1.76
N VAL A 1119 -23.42 41.21 1.48
CA VAL A 1119 -22.85 40.72 0.22
C VAL A 1119 -23.77 41.03 -0.95
N VAL A 1120 -25.08 40.75 -0.84
CA VAL A 1120 -26.07 41.00 -1.91
C VAL A 1120 -26.11 42.50 -2.28
N ASN A 1121 -26.04 43.38 -1.29
CA ASN A 1121 -26.07 44.83 -1.47
C ASN A 1121 -24.71 45.43 -1.89
N ASN A 1122 -23.64 44.64 -1.87
CA ASN A 1122 -22.28 45.03 -2.22
C ASN A 1122 -21.75 44.25 -3.43
N ASP A 1123 -22.49 44.30 -4.55
CA ASP A 1123 -22.18 43.64 -5.83
C ASP A 1123 -22.19 42.10 -5.84
N GLY A 1124 -22.62 41.46 -4.75
CA GLY A 1124 -22.76 40.00 -4.65
C GLY A 1124 -21.43 39.25 -4.56
N THR A 1125 -21.48 37.92 -4.57
CA THR A 1125 -20.30 37.05 -4.47
C THR A 1125 -19.34 37.24 -5.66
N HIS A 1126 -18.03 37.25 -5.40
CA HIS A 1126 -17.00 37.22 -6.44
C HIS A 1126 -16.51 35.80 -6.68
N ILE A 1127 -16.17 35.49 -7.93
CA ILE A 1127 -15.49 34.24 -8.29
C ILE A 1127 -14.22 34.58 -9.03
N ILE A 1128 -13.10 34.04 -8.54
CA ILE A 1128 -11.79 34.04 -9.19
C ILE A 1128 -11.52 32.61 -9.66
N GLN A 1129 -11.34 32.41 -10.94
CA GLN A 1129 -10.96 31.11 -11.50
C GLN A 1129 -9.48 31.14 -11.83
N THR A 1130 -8.66 30.28 -11.23
CA THR A 1130 -7.20 30.42 -11.37
C THR A 1130 -6.62 29.64 -12.55
N PHE A 1131 -7.45 29.05 -13.40
CA PHE A 1131 -7.03 28.18 -14.50
C PHE A 1131 -7.94 28.37 -15.70
N LEU A 1132 -7.43 28.11 -16.91
CA LEU A 1132 -8.27 28.15 -18.12
C LEU A 1132 -9.15 26.90 -18.18
N SER A 1133 -10.46 27.09 -18.39
CA SER A 1133 -11.36 25.96 -18.64
C SER A 1133 -11.04 25.30 -19.98
N GLU A 1134 -11.01 23.96 -20.00
CA GLU A 1134 -10.86 23.21 -21.25
C GLU A 1134 -12.13 23.29 -22.13
N GLU A 1135 -13.29 23.49 -21.50
CA GLU A 1135 -14.59 23.56 -22.15
C GLU A 1135 -15.30 24.88 -21.78
N SER A 1136 -15.95 25.52 -22.76
CA SER A 1136 -16.72 26.76 -22.52
C SER A 1136 -17.92 26.54 -21.58
N SER A 1137 -18.47 25.33 -21.56
CA SER A 1137 -19.53 24.90 -20.64
C SER A 1137 -19.08 25.01 -19.18
N GLU A 1138 -17.86 24.57 -18.86
CA GLU A 1138 -17.28 24.67 -17.51
C GLU A 1138 -17.19 26.12 -17.06
N GLU A 1139 -16.62 26.99 -17.88
CA GLU A 1139 -16.47 28.41 -17.56
C GLU A 1139 -17.84 29.08 -17.34
N LYS A 1140 -18.83 28.78 -18.19
CA LYS A 1140 -20.21 29.30 -18.04
C LYS A 1140 -20.87 28.76 -16.77
N GLN A 1141 -20.61 27.51 -16.39
CA GLN A 1141 -21.10 26.93 -15.13
C GLN A 1141 -20.45 27.59 -13.91
N ILE A 1142 -19.14 27.84 -13.95
CA ILE A 1142 -18.40 28.53 -12.89
C ILE A 1142 -18.94 29.97 -12.73
N LYS A 1143 -19.07 30.71 -13.84
CA LYS A 1143 -19.72 32.04 -13.86
C LYS A 1143 -21.12 32.00 -13.27
N GLY A 1144 -21.88 30.94 -13.56
CA GLY A 1144 -23.23 30.72 -13.04
C GLY A 1144 -23.31 30.40 -11.54
N ARG A 1145 -22.18 30.23 -10.83
CA ARG A 1145 -22.15 30.07 -9.37
C ARG A 1145 -22.30 31.42 -8.65
N THR A 1146 -22.10 32.54 -9.33
CA THR A 1146 -22.44 33.89 -8.86
C THR A 1146 -23.62 34.48 -9.66
N ALA A 1147 -24.11 35.66 -9.26
CA ALA A 1147 -25.20 36.39 -9.92
C ALA A 1147 -26.50 35.58 -10.14
N ARG A 1148 -26.85 34.70 -9.19
CA ARG A 1148 -27.98 33.77 -9.31
C ARG A 1148 -29.32 34.41 -8.98
N GLN A 1149 -30.40 33.90 -9.59
CA GLN A 1149 -31.80 34.32 -9.34
C GLN A 1149 -32.03 35.84 -9.44
N GLY A 1150 -31.28 36.52 -10.33
CA GLY A 1150 -31.35 37.97 -10.51
C GLY A 1150 -30.47 38.78 -9.56
N ASN A 1151 -29.71 38.16 -8.65
CA ASN A 1151 -28.73 38.86 -7.81
C ASN A 1151 -27.54 39.36 -8.64
N TYR A 1152 -26.84 40.37 -8.11
CA TYR A 1152 -25.56 40.82 -8.66
C TYR A 1152 -24.44 39.82 -8.35
N GLY A 1153 -23.38 39.87 -9.14
CA GLY A 1153 -22.18 39.08 -8.96
C GLY A 1153 -21.10 39.51 -9.95
N SER A 1154 -19.85 39.10 -9.73
CA SER A 1154 -18.79 39.33 -10.71
C SER A 1154 -17.80 38.19 -10.76
N TYR A 1155 -17.05 38.09 -11.84
CA TYR A 1155 -16.13 37.00 -12.13
C TYR A 1155 -14.79 37.54 -12.69
N SER A 1156 -13.68 36.88 -12.38
CA SER A 1156 -12.37 37.10 -13.00
C SER A 1156 -11.62 35.76 -13.20
N ILE A 1157 -10.64 35.77 -14.11
CA ILE A 1157 -9.83 34.61 -14.50
C ILE A 1157 -8.34 34.95 -14.65
#